data_AF-A0A1S4EBL2-F1
#
_entry.id   AF-A0A1S4EBL2-F1
#
_cell.length_a   1.000
_cell.length_b   1.000
_cell.length_c   1.000
_cell.angle_alpha   90.00
_cell.angle_beta   90.00
_cell.angle_gamma   90.00
#
_symmetry.space_group_name_H-M   'P 1'
#
loop_
_entity.id
_entity.type
_entity.pdbx_description
1 polymer ?
#
loop_
_entity_poly.entity_id
_entity_poly.type
_entity_poly.pdbx_seq_one_letter_code
_entity_poly.pdbx_strand_id
1 'polypeptide(L)'
;MDRERFSLLLLEPGEFYFDDLSVVLILTNKKNEEEERRPGRLKLCSKSLVFDPKNLALPLIKIPLKECTSLSKFEPPLTSKLNGNILDVTCTAYIEMLAGNILSPYVFETQTKRFLFVLNYAQIDVCLVSIEQLHRAASLPAAEQNQMVATIATARQSKVSFNLSWLEDLYEKVILETFGNKITPLVVNPGRIVLSSTNLYFQPFNNIEPHKLLKVRLAGIKRIIRRRFLLQQVGIEIYFKDLEPVKYLYLTLKTQGARDTLYNALLDLPELQLSHSDQEIMTLRWQNGALSNYDYLMYLNSLADRSLNDLTQYPVFPWVISNYTCDTLDLSDSNNYRDLSKPIGALNPTRLERLKERYNEMPHPKFLYGSHYSTPGFVLFYLVRKFPQYMLCLQNGRFDHPDRMFNSIPDIWRNVLTNMSDFKELVPEFYDTEQKGDFLENSYGIHFGYRYDGTKVGGVQLPPWAECPEVFVTKLRQALESDIVSRQLHLWIDLIFGYKQRGVEAEKADNLFYYLCYEGSVNLDMVQDWNQRHALEVQIMEFGQIPKQIFHSPHPRRTLTSQSSLLKHSTILSDVSNSWCDKSILEPLHFCHSHKEAITAVAICGEGISVASVGRDAMLKIHSLKTGRQERSAVLSSMTLSSLCILPDNCTMLVGCWDSCVVIYDVECGRIVTELAGHEDAISCVAWDEKRKRLISGSWDCTVRVWNTGASWSHMKPSKSLVSQLDLDNRIKCLAISKDNNQLAVGTEAGELIIWSLENHLMTQQLSDDINASVNGVLFSEDGCRVLSCGNNCMLNVYDLTTGMQVCNKVFEEKLLCLSWAGEEKVILGGALGMVYLVDLIQVQLLKQVRAHKDAVLCIDISCKGDRIVTGGEDHQLIVWEIS
;
A
#
# COMPACT_ATOMS: atom_id res chain seq x y z
N MET A 1 0.82 -35.80 -16.29
CA MET A 1 0.41 -34.68 -17.15
C MET A 1 1.65 -34.19 -17.86
N ASP A 2 1.76 -34.47 -19.15
CA ASP A 2 2.87 -33.98 -19.96
C ASP A 2 2.84 -32.45 -19.91
N ARG A 3 3.85 -31.82 -19.30
CA ARG A 3 4.01 -30.36 -19.37
C ARG A 3 4.24 -30.02 -20.85
N GLU A 4 3.28 -29.40 -21.52
CA GLU A 4 3.48 -28.90 -22.88
C GLU A 4 4.64 -27.89 -22.87
N ARG A 5 5.60 -28.08 -23.79
CA ARG A 5 6.82 -27.27 -23.89
C ARG A 5 6.56 -25.91 -24.54
N PHE A 6 5.54 -25.83 -25.38
CA PHE A 6 5.08 -24.60 -26.00
C PHE A 6 4.43 -23.66 -24.98
N SER A 7 4.84 -22.39 -24.99
CA SER A 7 4.21 -21.33 -24.20
C SER A 7 3.97 -20.10 -25.07
N LEU A 8 3.04 -19.24 -24.66
CA LEU A 8 2.74 -17.98 -25.36
C LEU A 8 3.94 -17.01 -25.39
N LEU A 9 4.94 -17.18 -24.52
CA LEU A 9 6.19 -16.39 -24.51
C LEU A 9 7.12 -16.69 -25.70
N LEU A 10 6.87 -17.79 -26.42
CA LEU A 10 7.62 -18.12 -27.66
C LEU A 10 7.05 -17.38 -28.89
N LEU A 11 5.93 -16.68 -28.72
CA LEU A 11 5.27 -15.91 -29.75
C LEU A 11 5.79 -14.47 -29.75
N GLU A 12 5.72 -13.83 -30.91
CA GLU A 12 6.06 -12.41 -31.03
C GLU A 12 5.01 -11.52 -30.34
N PRO A 13 5.36 -10.31 -29.90
CA PRO A 13 4.36 -9.34 -29.45
C PRO A 13 3.22 -9.17 -30.48
N GLY A 14 1.98 -9.28 -30.00
CA GLY A 14 0.77 -9.22 -30.84
C GLY A 14 0.49 -10.48 -31.67
N GLU A 15 1.26 -11.55 -31.51
CA GLU A 15 0.98 -12.84 -32.14
C GLU A 15 -0.04 -13.65 -31.31
N PHE A 16 -1.07 -14.17 -31.97
CA PHE A 16 -2.16 -14.93 -31.34
C PHE A 16 -2.02 -16.41 -31.66
N TYR A 17 -2.15 -17.26 -30.64
CA TYR A 17 -2.35 -18.68 -30.84
C TYR A 17 -3.81 -18.97 -31.20
N PHE A 18 -4.02 -19.83 -32.19
CA PHE A 18 -5.33 -20.14 -32.72
C PHE A 18 -5.77 -21.58 -32.49
N ASP A 19 -4.93 -22.55 -32.82
CA ASP A 19 -5.29 -23.98 -32.78
C ASP A 19 -4.04 -24.86 -32.80
N ASP A 20 -4.19 -26.15 -32.53
CA ASP A 20 -3.13 -27.14 -32.71
C ASP A 20 -3.56 -28.42 -33.43
N LEU A 21 -2.69 -28.84 -34.33
CA LEU A 21 -2.90 -30.00 -35.18
C LEU A 21 -1.94 -31.12 -34.76
N SER A 22 -2.45 -32.35 -34.60
CA SER A 22 -1.61 -33.54 -34.43
C SER A 22 -1.00 -33.92 -35.78
N VAL A 23 0.33 -33.89 -35.89
CA VAL A 23 1.02 -34.10 -37.17
C VAL A 23 2.23 -35.03 -37.05
N VAL A 24 2.69 -35.53 -38.19
CA VAL A 24 4.00 -36.16 -38.36
C VAL A 24 4.79 -35.36 -39.40
N LEU A 25 5.90 -34.78 -39.00
CA LEU A 25 6.83 -34.12 -39.91
C LEU A 25 7.69 -35.18 -40.63
N ILE A 26 7.73 -35.12 -41.95
CA ILE A 26 8.59 -35.93 -42.80
C ILE A 26 9.76 -35.05 -43.27
N LEU A 27 10.98 -35.50 -42.99
CA LEU A 27 12.19 -34.90 -43.52
C LEU A 27 12.82 -35.86 -44.56
N THR A 28 12.98 -35.38 -45.78
CA THR A 28 13.64 -36.13 -46.85
C THR A 28 15.14 -35.83 -46.85
N ASN A 29 15.96 -36.84 -46.55
CA ASN A 29 17.41 -36.67 -46.47
C ASN A 29 18.05 -36.93 -47.85
N LYS A 30 18.77 -35.94 -48.39
CA LYS A 30 19.34 -36.00 -49.75
C LYS A 30 20.40 -37.08 -49.98
N LYS A 31 20.88 -37.77 -48.93
CA LYS A 31 22.00 -38.73 -49.02
C LYS A 31 21.62 -40.21 -49.01
N ASN A 32 20.50 -40.61 -48.40
CA ASN A 32 20.22 -42.04 -48.12
C ASN A 32 18.81 -42.52 -48.52
N GLU A 33 17.95 -41.69 -49.12
CA GLU A 33 16.53 -42.01 -49.41
C GLU A 33 15.69 -42.45 -48.19
N GLU A 34 16.23 -42.41 -46.97
CA GLU A 34 15.50 -42.70 -45.74
C GLU A 34 14.63 -41.49 -45.33
N GLU A 35 13.32 -41.75 -45.14
CA GLU A 35 12.36 -40.79 -44.61
C GLU A 35 12.45 -40.74 -43.08
N GLU A 36 12.92 -39.62 -42.52
CA GLU A 36 12.86 -39.41 -41.07
C GLU A 36 11.47 -38.88 -40.69
N ARG A 37 10.76 -39.61 -39.81
CA ARG A 37 9.42 -39.26 -39.35
C ARG A 37 9.45 -38.77 -37.91
N ARG A 38 9.01 -37.53 -37.70
CA ARG A 38 8.98 -36.87 -36.38
C ARG A 38 7.54 -36.59 -35.97
N PRO A 39 6.94 -37.38 -35.06
CA PRO A 39 5.60 -37.09 -34.56
C PRO A 39 5.64 -35.86 -33.63
N GLY A 40 4.59 -35.03 -33.68
CA GLY A 40 4.51 -33.80 -32.89
C GLY A 40 3.16 -33.11 -32.99
N ARG A 41 3.11 -31.87 -32.52
CA ARG A 41 1.97 -30.97 -32.71
C ARG A 41 2.40 -29.75 -33.52
N LEU A 42 1.60 -29.36 -34.49
CA LEU A 42 1.75 -28.12 -35.25
C LEU A 42 0.79 -27.08 -34.67
N LYS A 43 1.35 -26.09 -33.98
CA LYS A 43 0.62 -24.96 -33.40
C LYS A 43 0.43 -23.89 -34.49
N LEU A 44 -0.83 -23.53 -34.76
CA LEU A 44 -1.21 -22.49 -35.69
C LEU A 44 -1.27 -21.15 -34.95
N CYS A 45 -0.42 -20.20 -35.33
CA CYS A 45 -0.38 -18.86 -34.75
C CYS A 45 -0.63 -17.81 -35.84
N SER A 46 -0.91 -16.56 -35.43
CA SER A 46 -1.27 -15.50 -36.37
C SER A 46 -0.14 -15.05 -37.29
N LYS A 47 1.12 -15.21 -36.84
CA LYS A 47 2.32 -14.81 -37.61
C LYS A 47 3.22 -15.99 -37.96
N SER A 48 3.03 -17.16 -37.35
CA SER A 48 3.91 -18.32 -37.54
C SER A 48 3.21 -19.66 -37.38
N LEU A 49 3.84 -20.71 -37.91
CA LEU A 49 3.55 -22.10 -37.58
C LEU A 49 4.64 -22.62 -36.64
N VAL A 50 4.28 -23.19 -35.50
CA VAL A 50 5.26 -23.72 -34.54
C VAL A 50 5.09 -25.24 -34.40
N PHE A 51 6.07 -26.00 -34.86
CA PHE A 51 6.10 -27.44 -34.70
C PHE A 51 6.80 -27.83 -33.38
N ASP A 52 6.07 -28.52 -32.52
CA ASP A 52 6.53 -29.07 -31.25
C ASP A 52 6.70 -30.60 -31.37
N PRO A 53 7.93 -31.12 -31.54
CA PRO A 53 8.16 -32.56 -31.65
C PRO A 53 7.92 -33.27 -30.32
N LYS A 54 7.38 -34.49 -30.36
CA LYS A 54 7.21 -35.33 -29.14
C LYS A 54 8.54 -35.66 -28.46
N ASN A 55 9.63 -35.73 -29.22
CA ASN A 55 10.97 -35.96 -28.68
C ASN A 55 11.54 -34.63 -28.16
N LEU A 56 11.70 -34.53 -26.83
CA LEU A 56 12.20 -33.34 -26.14
C LEU A 56 13.65 -32.99 -26.49
N ALA A 57 14.44 -33.93 -27.02
CA ALA A 57 15.79 -33.66 -27.49
C ALA A 57 15.81 -32.75 -28.73
N LEU A 58 14.74 -32.79 -29.55
CA LEU A 58 14.65 -32.00 -30.77
C LEU A 58 14.17 -30.56 -30.50
N PRO A 59 14.63 -29.57 -31.28
CA PRO A 59 14.16 -28.19 -31.15
C PRO A 59 12.69 -28.04 -31.58
N LEU A 60 11.99 -27.06 -31.01
CA LEU A 60 10.77 -26.53 -31.63
C LEU A 60 11.18 -25.79 -32.90
N ILE A 61 10.36 -25.92 -33.94
CA ILE A 61 10.60 -25.25 -35.22
C ILE A 61 9.50 -24.21 -35.41
N LYS A 62 9.84 -22.93 -35.30
CA LYS A 62 8.97 -21.80 -35.62
C LYS A 62 9.22 -21.38 -37.07
N ILE A 63 8.19 -21.42 -37.89
CA ILE A 63 8.19 -21.05 -39.31
C ILE A 63 7.38 -19.75 -39.44
N PRO A 64 8.04 -18.59 -39.58
CA PRO A 64 7.33 -17.33 -39.78
C PRO A 64 6.57 -17.35 -41.11
N LEU A 65 5.28 -17.00 -41.07
CA LEU A 65 4.42 -17.04 -42.27
C LEU A 65 4.91 -16.06 -43.35
N LYS A 66 5.49 -14.91 -42.97
CA LYS A 66 6.04 -13.96 -43.95
C LYS A 66 7.20 -14.55 -44.78
N GLU A 67 7.89 -15.56 -44.24
CA GLU A 67 9.04 -16.23 -44.88
C GLU A 67 8.60 -17.47 -45.68
N CYS A 68 7.31 -17.82 -45.68
CA CYS A 68 6.77 -18.92 -46.47
C CYS A 68 6.61 -18.49 -47.93
N THR A 69 7.29 -19.18 -48.84
CA THR A 69 7.19 -18.99 -50.30
C THR A 69 6.12 -19.85 -50.93
N SER A 70 5.80 -21.00 -50.32
CA SER A 70 4.76 -21.91 -50.77
C SER A 70 4.06 -22.57 -49.58
N LEU A 71 2.74 -22.56 -49.61
CA LEU A 71 1.84 -23.25 -48.68
C LEU A 71 0.78 -23.94 -49.53
N SER A 72 0.81 -25.27 -49.61
CA SER A 72 -0.12 -26.02 -50.44
C SER A 72 -0.36 -27.42 -49.91
N LYS A 73 -1.36 -28.09 -50.49
CA LYS A 73 -1.58 -29.52 -50.30
C LYS A 73 -0.56 -30.29 -51.14
N PHE A 74 0.20 -31.20 -50.52
CA PHE A 74 1.08 -32.08 -51.27
C PHE A 74 0.26 -33.19 -51.93
N GLU A 75 0.37 -33.31 -53.24
CA GLU A 75 -0.16 -34.43 -54.00
C GLU A 75 0.93 -35.49 -54.21
N PRO A 76 0.90 -36.61 -53.48
CA PRO A 76 1.87 -37.67 -53.67
C PRO A 76 1.80 -38.26 -55.09
N PRO A 77 2.93 -38.60 -55.73
CA PRO A 77 2.92 -39.36 -56.96
C PRO A 77 2.23 -40.73 -56.75
N LEU A 78 1.54 -41.21 -57.79
CA LEU A 78 0.72 -42.45 -57.81
C LEU A 78 1.41 -43.71 -57.25
N THR A 79 2.75 -43.70 -57.13
CA THR A 79 3.58 -44.81 -56.66
C THR A 79 3.92 -44.75 -55.16
N SER A 80 3.56 -43.68 -54.44
CA SER A 80 3.97 -43.49 -53.03
C SER A 80 2.92 -43.98 -52.03
N LYS A 81 3.37 -44.44 -50.85
CA LYS A 81 2.51 -44.94 -49.75
C LYS A 81 1.93 -43.82 -48.85
N LEU A 82 2.02 -42.56 -49.27
CA LEU A 82 1.63 -41.41 -48.47
C LEU A 82 0.16 -41.04 -48.75
N ASN A 83 -0.65 -40.92 -47.70
CA ASN A 83 -2.04 -40.45 -47.83
C ASN A 83 -2.04 -38.94 -48.18
N GLY A 84 -2.94 -38.48 -49.05
CA GLY A 84 -3.01 -37.09 -49.55
C GLY A 84 -3.39 -35.99 -48.54
N ASN A 85 -3.24 -36.23 -47.23
CA ASN A 85 -3.55 -35.30 -46.15
C ASN A 85 -2.28 -34.63 -45.60
N ILE A 86 -1.51 -34.03 -46.51
CA ILE A 86 -0.15 -33.53 -46.23
C ILE A 86 -0.09 -32.05 -46.56
N LEU A 87 0.33 -31.25 -45.57
CA LEU A 87 0.66 -29.85 -45.74
C LEU A 87 2.11 -29.71 -46.20
N ASP A 88 2.32 -29.08 -47.35
CA ASP A 88 3.62 -28.71 -47.88
C ASP A 88 3.93 -27.25 -47.55
N VAL A 89 4.99 -27.04 -46.77
CA VAL A 89 5.44 -25.71 -46.37
C VAL A 89 6.87 -25.52 -46.86
N THR A 90 7.07 -24.58 -47.78
CA THR A 90 8.42 -24.14 -48.17
C THR A 90 8.65 -22.73 -47.67
N CYS A 91 9.76 -22.52 -46.96
CA CYS A 91 10.14 -21.22 -46.41
C CYS A 91 11.62 -20.91 -46.64
N THR A 92 11.96 -19.63 -46.66
CA THR A 92 13.34 -19.10 -46.78
C THR A 92 14.08 -19.07 -45.46
N ALA A 93 13.35 -18.98 -44.34
CA ALA A 93 13.91 -18.97 -43.01
C ALA A 93 13.00 -19.66 -41.98
N TYR A 94 13.61 -20.22 -40.94
CA TYR A 94 12.93 -20.80 -39.78
C TYR A 94 13.77 -20.61 -38.52
N ILE A 95 13.14 -20.79 -37.36
CA ILE A 95 13.76 -20.55 -36.05
C ILE A 95 13.68 -21.83 -35.23
N GLU A 96 14.81 -22.25 -34.66
CA GLU A 96 14.89 -23.37 -33.73
C GLU A 96 14.97 -22.88 -32.28
N MET A 97 14.16 -23.48 -31.39
CA MET A 97 14.02 -23.04 -30.00
C MET A 97 14.03 -24.21 -29.01
N LEU A 98 14.48 -23.94 -27.79
CA LEU A 98 14.43 -24.84 -26.63
C LEU A 98 14.99 -26.26 -26.86
N ALA A 99 16.03 -26.44 -27.68
CA ALA A 99 16.60 -27.78 -27.93
C ALA A 99 16.96 -28.49 -26.61
N GLY A 100 16.59 -29.77 -26.46
CA GLY A 100 16.77 -30.49 -25.19
C GLY A 100 15.92 -29.97 -24.01
N ASN A 101 14.91 -29.13 -24.29
CA ASN A 101 14.14 -28.39 -23.30
C ASN A 101 15.00 -27.41 -22.44
N ILE A 102 16.10 -26.92 -23.01
CA ILE A 102 17.03 -25.98 -22.37
C ILE A 102 16.72 -24.56 -22.82
N LEU A 103 16.67 -23.61 -21.88
CA LEU A 103 16.53 -22.18 -22.17
C LEU A 103 17.86 -21.63 -22.72
N SER A 104 17.85 -21.28 -24.01
CA SER A 104 19.00 -20.71 -24.71
C SER A 104 18.53 -19.71 -25.77
N PRO A 105 19.42 -18.86 -26.30
CA PRO A 105 19.12 -18.06 -27.48
C PRO A 105 18.59 -18.93 -28.63
N TYR A 106 17.67 -18.38 -29.41
CA TYR A 106 17.08 -19.05 -30.56
C TYR A 106 18.08 -19.11 -31.71
N VAL A 107 18.03 -20.18 -32.49
CA VAL A 107 18.87 -20.37 -33.67
C VAL A 107 18.07 -19.95 -34.89
N PHE A 108 18.57 -18.94 -35.61
CA PHE A 108 17.93 -18.40 -36.81
C PHE A 108 18.58 -19.00 -38.04
N GLU A 109 17.82 -19.80 -38.79
CA GLU A 109 18.30 -20.47 -40.00
C GLU A 109 17.73 -19.77 -41.24
N THR A 110 18.61 -19.30 -42.12
CA THR A 110 18.26 -18.55 -43.34
C THR A 110 18.38 -19.39 -44.62
N GLN A 111 18.11 -20.69 -44.49
CA GLN A 111 18.18 -21.63 -45.61
C GLN A 111 16.79 -22.02 -46.09
N THR A 112 16.60 -22.06 -47.42
CA THR A 112 15.37 -22.56 -48.01
C THR A 112 15.15 -24.01 -47.61
N LYS A 113 14.07 -24.28 -46.89
CA LYS A 113 13.73 -25.59 -46.36
C LYS A 113 12.27 -25.92 -46.66
N ARG A 114 12.03 -27.19 -46.97
CA ARG A 114 10.70 -27.74 -47.23
C ARG A 114 10.32 -28.66 -46.07
N PHE A 115 9.13 -28.45 -45.51
CA PHE A 115 8.56 -29.22 -44.42
C PHE A 115 7.27 -29.88 -44.89
N LEU A 116 7.19 -31.20 -44.73
CA LEU A 116 6.01 -31.98 -45.10
C LEU A 116 5.33 -32.46 -43.81
N PHE A 117 4.15 -31.91 -43.50
CA PHE A 117 3.39 -32.30 -42.30
C PHE A 117 2.21 -33.18 -42.68
N VAL A 118 2.25 -34.44 -42.27
CA VAL A 118 1.10 -35.36 -42.38
C VAL A 118 0.13 -35.10 -41.25
N LEU A 119 -1.11 -34.73 -41.56
CA LEU A 119 -2.15 -34.48 -40.56
C LEU A 119 -2.80 -35.80 -40.12
N ASN A 120 -2.82 -36.07 -38.80
CA ASN A 120 -3.33 -37.34 -38.27
C ASN A 120 -4.87 -37.39 -38.19
N TYR A 121 -5.50 -36.28 -37.80
CA TYR A 121 -6.96 -36.23 -37.52
C TYR A 121 -7.69 -35.12 -38.30
N ALA A 122 -7.02 -34.00 -38.59
CA ALA A 122 -7.61 -32.87 -39.27
C ALA A 122 -7.58 -33.03 -40.80
N GLN A 123 -8.54 -32.44 -41.51
CA GLN A 123 -8.57 -32.43 -42.97
C GLN A 123 -7.81 -31.22 -43.52
N ILE A 124 -6.86 -31.46 -44.42
CA ILE A 124 -6.00 -30.42 -45.00
C ILE A 124 -6.81 -29.31 -45.67
N ASP A 125 -7.90 -29.65 -46.38
CA ASP A 125 -8.69 -28.67 -47.12
C ASP A 125 -9.37 -27.63 -46.19
N VAL A 126 -9.65 -27.98 -44.94
CA VAL A 126 -10.22 -27.07 -43.93
C VAL A 126 -9.12 -26.21 -43.29
N CYS A 127 -7.99 -26.85 -42.94
CA CYS A 127 -6.88 -26.17 -42.28
C CYS A 127 -6.14 -25.20 -43.21
N LEU A 128 -5.96 -25.58 -44.48
CA LEU A 128 -5.22 -24.81 -45.47
C LEU A 128 -5.85 -23.44 -45.70
N VAL A 129 -7.18 -23.34 -45.79
CA VAL A 129 -7.89 -22.05 -45.94
C VAL A 129 -7.56 -21.10 -44.78
N SER A 130 -7.51 -21.61 -43.55
CA SER A 130 -7.14 -20.80 -42.38
C SER A 130 -5.68 -20.38 -42.39
N ILE A 131 -4.78 -21.28 -42.81
CA ILE A 131 -3.34 -20.99 -42.90
C ILE A 131 -3.06 -19.96 -44.01
N GLU A 132 -3.68 -20.10 -45.18
CA GLU A 132 -3.57 -19.15 -46.31
C GLU A 132 -4.11 -17.77 -45.94
N GLN A 133 -5.22 -17.70 -45.19
CA GLN A 133 -5.75 -16.43 -44.70
C GLN A 133 -4.75 -15.71 -43.78
N LEU A 134 -4.08 -16.45 -42.89
CA LEU A 134 -3.05 -15.90 -42.00
C LEU A 134 -1.75 -15.58 -42.74
N HIS A 135 -1.38 -16.38 -43.74
CA HIS A 135 -0.26 -16.10 -44.64
C HIS A 135 -0.46 -14.79 -45.41
N ARG A 136 -1.67 -14.57 -45.95
CA ARG A 136 -2.04 -13.28 -46.55
C ARG A 136 -1.92 -12.14 -45.54
N ALA A 137 -2.43 -12.31 -44.32
CA ALA A 137 -2.29 -11.30 -43.27
C ALA A 137 -0.82 -10.97 -42.97
N ALA A 138 0.07 -11.97 -42.99
CA ALA A 138 1.51 -11.80 -42.74
C ALA A 138 2.26 -11.03 -43.85
N SER A 139 1.66 -10.86 -45.02
CA SER A 139 2.21 -10.04 -46.12
C SER A 139 1.83 -8.55 -46.04
N LEU A 140 0.91 -8.19 -45.14
CA LEU A 140 0.44 -6.81 -44.96
C LEU A 140 1.40 -5.99 -44.05
N PRO A 141 1.37 -4.64 -44.13
CA PRO A 141 2.00 -3.79 -43.13
C PRO A 141 1.49 -4.06 -41.71
N ALA A 142 2.29 -3.75 -40.69
CA ALA A 142 2.03 -4.14 -39.30
C ALA A 142 0.64 -3.72 -38.77
N ALA A 143 0.20 -2.48 -39.05
CA ALA A 143 -1.11 -1.99 -38.61
C ALA A 143 -2.27 -2.76 -39.25
N GLU A 144 -2.22 -2.98 -40.56
CA GLU A 144 -3.24 -3.73 -41.31
C GLU A 144 -3.25 -5.22 -40.93
N GLN A 145 -2.05 -5.82 -40.76
CA GLN A 145 -1.90 -7.18 -40.25
C GLN A 145 -2.60 -7.33 -38.89
N ASN A 146 -2.32 -6.42 -37.95
CA ASN A 146 -2.91 -6.46 -36.61
C ASN A 146 -4.43 -6.35 -36.66
N GLN A 147 -4.98 -5.49 -37.52
CA GLN A 147 -6.43 -5.34 -37.68
C GLN A 147 -7.08 -6.60 -38.27
N MET A 148 -6.48 -7.19 -39.31
CA MET A 148 -6.97 -8.42 -39.92
C MET A 148 -6.93 -9.58 -38.93
N VAL A 149 -5.83 -9.75 -38.19
CA VAL A 149 -5.67 -10.78 -37.15
C VAL A 149 -6.68 -10.58 -36.01
N ALA A 150 -6.86 -9.35 -35.53
CA ALA A 150 -7.85 -9.04 -34.50
C ALA A 150 -9.28 -9.37 -34.94
N THR A 151 -9.61 -9.12 -36.21
CA THR A 151 -10.91 -9.47 -36.80
C THR A 151 -11.11 -10.99 -36.86
N ILE A 152 -10.08 -11.74 -37.29
CA ILE A 152 -10.11 -13.22 -37.33
C ILE A 152 -10.27 -13.78 -35.91
N ALA A 153 -9.52 -13.24 -34.94
CA ALA A 153 -9.61 -13.64 -33.54
C ALA A 153 -11.01 -13.39 -32.98
N THR A 154 -11.54 -12.18 -33.15
CA THR A 154 -12.89 -11.82 -32.68
C THR A 154 -13.97 -12.74 -33.27
N ALA A 155 -13.89 -13.04 -34.57
CA ALA A 155 -14.84 -13.92 -35.26
C ALA A 155 -14.78 -15.39 -34.79
N ARG A 156 -13.63 -15.83 -34.27
CA ARG A 156 -13.48 -17.16 -33.65
C ARG A 156 -14.00 -17.16 -32.21
N GLN A 157 -13.65 -16.13 -31.45
CA GLN A 157 -14.03 -15.97 -30.04
C GLN A 157 -15.55 -15.86 -29.85
N SER A 158 -16.25 -15.23 -30.79
CA SER A 158 -17.72 -15.12 -30.76
C SER A 158 -18.44 -16.47 -30.94
N LYS A 159 -17.78 -17.50 -31.46
CA LYS A 159 -18.36 -18.85 -31.65
C LYS A 159 -18.27 -19.73 -30.42
N VAL A 160 -17.36 -19.43 -29.49
CA VAL A 160 -17.23 -20.17 -28.24
C VAL A 160 -18.37 -19.74 -27.32
N SER A 161 -19.07 -20.67 -26.67
CA SER A 161 -20.06 -20.36 -25.63
C SER A 161 -19.58 -20.88 -24.27
N PHE A 162 -19.98 -20.21 -23.19
CA PHE A 162 -19.73 -20.70 -21.85
C PHE A 162 -20.60 -21.93 -21.60
N ASN A 163 -19.99 -23.03 -21.15
CA ASN A 163 -20.72 -24.25 -20.87
C ASN A 163 -21.31 -24.19 -19.44
N LEU A 164 -22.63 -24.08 -19.35
CA LEU A 164 -23.35 -23.99 -18.07
C LEU A 164 -23.14 -25.20 -17.15
N SER A 165 -22.70 -26.35 -17.67
CA SER A 165 -22.34 -27.52 -16.83
C SER A 165 -21.11 -27.32 -15.95
N TRP A 166 -20.38 -26.21 -16.12
CA TRP A 166 -19.25 -25.85 -15.27
C TRP A 166 -19.62 -25.10 -13.99
N LEU A 167 -20.89 -24.70 -13.84
CA LEU A 167 -21.39 -24.13 -12.59
C LEU A 167 -21.35 -25.19 -11.48
N GLU A 168 -21.05 -24.77 -10.25
CA GLU A 168 -20.87 -25.64 -9.08
C GLU A 168 -22.19 -26.13 -8.50
N ASP A 169 -23.18 -25.24 -8.49
CA ASP A 169 -24.49 -25.49 -7.89
C ASP A 169 -25.60 -25.29 -8.94
N LEU A 170 -26.66 -26.08 -8.83
CA LEU A 170 -27.89 -25.92 -9.59
C LEU A 170 -28.57 -24.57 -9.33
N TYR A 171 -28.32 -23.96 -8.17
CA TYR A 171 -28.84 -22.64 -7.81
C TYR A 171 -27.91 -21.48 -8.19
N GLU A 172 -26.70 -21.78 -8.67
CA GLU A 172 -25.74 -20.76 -9.11
C GLU A 172 -26.25 -20.07 -10.37
N LYS A 173 -26.40 -18.75 -10.31
CA LYS A 173 -26.90 -17.94 -11.45
C LYS A 173 -25.78 -17.11 -12.03
N VAL A 174 -25.69 -17.08 -13.36
CA VAL A 174 -24.80 -16.16 -14.08
C VAL A 174 -25.37 -14.74 -13.96
N ILE A 175 -24.56 -13.83 -13.45
CA ILE A 175 -24.91 -12.42 -13.23
C ILE A 175 -24.39 -11.55 -14.37
N LEU A 176 -23.14 -11.79 -14.77
CA LEU A 176 -22.48 -11.04 -15.83
C LEU A 176 -21.61 -11.97 -16.68
N GLU A 177 -21.71 -11.82 -17.98
CA GLU A 177 -20.83 -12.47 -18.95
C GLU A 177 -20.20 -11.39 -19.84
N THR A 178 -18.87 -11.39 -19.93
CA THR A 178 -18.11 -10.42 -20.72
C THR A 178 -16.82 -11.00 -21.27
N PHE A 179 -16.18 -10.26 -22.17
CA PHE A 179 -14.89 -10.61 -22.77
C PHE A 179 -13.78 -9.77 -22.15
N GLY A 180 -12.62 -10.39 -21.95
CA GLY A 180 -11.44 -9.70 -21.46
C GLY A 180 -10.17 -10.49 -21.69
N ASN A 181 -9.03 -9.90 -21.35
CA ASN A 181 -7.74 -10.55 -21.48
C ASN A 181 -7.13 -10.74 -20.11
N LYS A 182 -6.62 -11.93 -19.82
CA LYS A 182 -5.74 -12.18 -18.69
C LYS A 182 -4.35 -11.65 -19.02
N ILE A 183 -3.83 -10.80 -18.15
CA ILE A 183 -2.51 -10.19 -18.27
C ILE A 183 -1.52 -10.94 -17.40
N THR A 184 -0.40 -11.32 -18.01
CA THR A 184 0.80 -11.83 -17.35
C THR A 184 2.01 -11.16 -18.00
N PRO A 185 3.22 -11.21 -17.40
CA PRO A 185 4.38 -10.54 -17.97
C PRO A 185 4.59 -10.88 -19.45
N LEU A 186 4.55 -9.85 -20.31
CA LEU A 186 4.68 -9.91 -21.78
C LEU A 186 3.58 -10.69 -22.54
N VAL A 187 2.55 -11.19 -21.87
CA VAL A 187 1.50 -12.01 -22.51
C VAL A 187 0.12 -11.46 -22.21
N VAL A 188 -0.64 -11.23 -23.28
CA VAL A 188 -2.06 -10.87 -23.26
C VAL A 188 -2.85 -12.09 -23.73
N ASN A 189 -3.52 -12.77 -22.82
CA ASN A 189 -4.24 -14.00 -23.12
C ASN A 189 -5.77 -13.76 -23.17
N PRO A 190 -6.41 -13.79 -24.35
CA PRO A 190 -7.84 -13.49 -24.46
C PRO A 190 -8.70 -14.63 -23.90
N GLY A 191 -9.79 -14.24 -23.24
CA GLY A 191 -10.73 -15.18 -22.66
C GLY A 191 -12.11 -14.58 -22.38
N ARG A 192 -12.95 -15.41 -21.79
CA ARG A 192 -14.28 -15.06 -21.32
C ARG A 192 -14.30 -14.97 -19.81
N ILE A 193 -14.94 -13.94 -19.30
CA ILE A 193 -15.14 -13.70 -17.88
C ILE A 193 -16.62 -13.96 -17.59
N VAL A 194 -16.90 -14.86 -16.65
CA VAL A 194 -18.25 -15.13 -16.17
C VAL A 194 -18.28 -14.92 -14.68
N LEU A 195 -19.14 -14.01 -14.23
CA LEU A 195 -19.42 -13.78 -12.82
C LEU A 195 -20.76 -14.44 -12.50
N SER A 196 -20.75 -15.33 -11.52
CA SER A 196 -21.96 -15.93 -10.98
C SER A 196 -22.27 -15.38 -9.58
N SER A 197 -23.34 -15.88 -8.97
CA SER A 197 -23.70 -15.56 -7.59
C SER A 197 -22.66 -15.97 -6.55
N THR A 198 -21.80 -16.95 -6.86
CA THR A 198 -20.86 -17.56 -5.88
C THR A 198 -19.40 -17.60 -6.34
N ASN A 199 -19.15 -17.50 -7.65
CA ASN A 199 -17.84 -17.74 -8.25
C ASN A 199 -17.52 -16.71 -9.35
N LEU A 200 -16.23 -16.45 -9.53
CA LEU A 200 -15.66 -15.80 -10.69
C LEU A 200 -14.96 -16.85 -11.57
N TYR A 201 -15.31 -16.88 -12.85
CA TYR A 201 -14.72 -17.77 -13.83
C TYR A 201 -13.96 -16.98 -14.90
N PHE A 202 -12.81 -17.51 -15.29
CA PHE A 202 -12.06 -17.08 -16.47
C PHE A 202 -11.78 -18.27 -17.38
N GLN A 203 -12.34 -18.24 -18.59
CA GLN A 203 -12.15 -19.26 -19.61
C GLN A 203 -11.22 -18.72 -20.70
N PRO A 204 -9.94 -19.13 -20.78
CA PRO A 204 -9.09 -18.78 -21.91
C PRO A 204 -9.64 -19.37 -23.22
N PHE A 205 -9.44 -18.66 -24.33
CA PHE A 205 -9.83 -19.18 -25.65
C PHE A 205 -8.82 -20.16 -26.26
N ASN A 206 -7.66 -20.33 -25.61
CA ASN A 206 -6.67 -21.34 -25.96
C ASN A 206 -6.58 -22.44 -24.91
N ASN A 207 -5.98 -23.56 -25.32
CA ASN A 207 -5.79 -24.74 -24.48
C ASN A 207 -4.37 -24.83 -23.88
N ILE A 208 -3.62 -23.72 -23.85
CA ILE A 208 -2.21 -23.70 -23.43
C ILE A 208 -2.08 -23.48 -21.92
N GLU A 209 -3.02 -22.73 -21.33
CA GLU A 209 -3.02 -22.47 -19.90
C GLU A 209 -3.16 -23.77 -19.08
N PRO A 210 -2.51 -23.86 -17.90
CA PRO A 210 -2.62 -25.03 -17.03
C PRO A 210 -4.07 -25.29 -16.60
N HIS A 211 -4.88 -24.23 -16.51
CA HIS A 211 -6.30 -24.32 -16.20
C HIS A 211 -7.13 -24.00 -17.45
N LYS A 212 -7.84 -25.01 -17.98
CA LYS A 212 -8.80 -24.82 -19.09
C LYS A 212 -9.97 -23.90 -18.71
N LEU A 213 -10.30 -23.88 -17.42
CA LEU A 213 -11.25 -22.96 -16.80
C LEU A 213 -10.66 -22.61 -15.44
N LEU A 214 -10.33 -21.34 -15.24
CA LEU A 214 -9.99 -20.84 -13.92
C LEU A 214 -11.29 -20.53 -13.18
N LYS A 215 -11.42 -21.07 -11.97
CA LYS A 215 -12.57 -20.89 -11.11
C LYS A 215 -12.08 -20.41 -9.75
N VAL A 216 -12.69 -19.34 -9.23
CA VAL A 216 -12.34 -18.78 -7.93
C VAL A 216 -13.62 -18.42 -7.18
N ARG A 217 -13.71 -18.82 -5.91
CA ARG A 217 -14.86 -18.46 -5.05
C ARG A 217 -14.81 -16.99 -4.66
N LEU A 218 -15.98 -16.34 -4.61
CA LEU A 218 -16.06 -14.92 -4.23
C LEU A 218 -15.60 -14.69 -2.79
N ALA A 219 -15.92 -15.61 -1.87
CA ALA A 219 -15.42 -15.58 -0.49
C ALA A 219 -13.87 -15.71 -0.37
N GLY A 220 -13.22 -16.22 -1.43
CA GLY A 220 -11.77 -16.33 -1.55
C GLY A 220 -11.08 -15.03 -1.98
N ILE A 221 -11.84 -14.03 -2.45
CA ILE A 221 -11.31 -12.73 -2.85
C ILE A 221 -10.89 -11.93 -1.61
N LYS A 222 -9.63 -11.49 -1.59
CA LYS A 222 -9.06 -10.65 -0.53
C LYS A 222 -9.12 -9.17 -0.87
N ARG A 223 -8.87 -8.82 -2.15
CA ARG A 223 -8.76 -7.43 -2.60
C ARG A 223 -9.04 -7.33 -4.09
N ILE A 224 -9.71 -6.26 -4.50
CA ILE A 224 -9.95 -5.91 -5.90
C ILE A 224 -9.40 -4.52 -6.14
N ILE A 225 -8.58 -4.34 -7.17
CA ILE A 225 -8.00 -3.04 -7.52
C ILE A 225 -8.24 -2.72 -8.98
N ARG A 226 -8.69 -1.51 -9.25
CA ARG A 226 -8.78 -0.94 -10.61
C ARG A 226 -7.37 -0.59 -11.09
N ARG A 227 -7.05 -0.93 -12.34
CA ARG A 227 -5.71 -0.75 -12.92
C ARG A 227 -5.77 -0.04 -14.25
N ARG A 228 -4.66 0.61 -14.60
CA ARG A 228 -4.39 1.05 -15.97
C ARG A 228 -3.68 -0.05 -16.75
N PHE A 229 -3.94 -0.12 -18.05
CA PHE A 229 -3.15 -0.92 -18.98
C PHE A 229 -2.97 -0.09 -20.26
N LEU A 230 -1.72 0.05 -20.72
CA LEU A 230 -1.36 0.96 -21.82
C LEU A 230 -1.92 2.39 -21.65
N LEU A 231 -1.76 2.97 -20.45
CA LEU A 231 -2.32 4.28 -20.05
C LEU A 231 -3.86 4.40 -20.11
N GLN A 232 -4.60 3.30 -20.30
CA GLN A 232 -6.07 3.30 -20.32
C GLN A 232 -6.66 2.65 -19.06
N GLN A 233 -7.76 3.20 -18.55
CA GLN A 233 -8.43 2.78 -17.30
C GLN A 233 -9.29 1.50 -17.46
N VAL A 234 -8.72 0.46 -18.08
CA VAL A 234 -9.41 -0.76 -18.52
C VAL A 234 -9.04 -2.03 -17.74
N GLY A 235 -8.11 -1.93 -16.79
CA GLY A 235 -7.61 -3.06 -16.02
C GLY A 235 -8.34 -3.27 -14.69
N ILE A 236 -8.36 -4.52 -14.22
CA ILE A 236 -8.81 -4.93 -12.89
C ILE A 236 -7.93 -6.07 -12.39
N GLU A 237 -7.36 -5.92 -11.20
CA GLU A 237 -6.49 -6.91 -10.58
C GLU A 237 -7.12 -7.40 -9.27
N ILE A 238 -7.33 -8.70 -9.20
CA ILE A 238 -8.02 -9.38 -8.10
C ILE A 238 -7.00 -10.24 -7.37
N TYR A 239 -6.91 -10.10 -6.06
CA TYR A 239 -6.02 -10.87 -5.19
C TYR A 239 -6.86 -11.83 -4.35
N PHE A 240 -6.38 -13.06 -4.23
CA PHE A 240 -7.07 -14.15 -3.55
C PHE A 240 -6.33 -14.60 -2.29
N LYS A 241 -7.04 -15.29 -1.40
CA LYS A 241 -6.46 -15.99 -0.24
C LYS A 241 -5.64 -17.19 -0.72
N ASP A 242 -4.66 -17.64 0.07
CA ASP A 242 -3.71 -18.70 -0.33
C ASP A 242 -4.35 -20.07 -0.64
N LEU A 243 -5.63 -20.27 -0.30
CA LEU A 243 -6.39 -21.49 -0.57
C LEU A 243 -6.94 -21.58 -2.02
N GLU A 244 -6.94 -20.47 -2.77
CA GLU A 244 -7.45 -20.42 -4.15
C GLU A 244 -6.39 -20.90 -5.18
N PRO A 245 -6.80 -21.35 -6.38
CA PRO A 245 -5.88 -21.96 -7.36
C PRO A 245 -4.80 -21.00 -7.91
N VAL A 246 -5.04 -19.70 -7.79
CA VAL A 246 -4.09 -18.65 -8.16
C VAL A 246 -4.08 -17.59 -7.06
N LYS A 247 -2.93 -16.95 -6.82
CA LYS A 247 -2.81 -15.85 -5.84
C LYS A 247 -3.45 -14.55 -6.33
N TYR A 248 -3.54 -14.37 -7.65
CA TYR A 248 -4.11 -13.19 -8.27
C TYR A 248 -4.63 -13.48 -9.68
N LEU A 249 -5.47 -12.57 -10.19
CA LEU A 249 -5.95 -12.54 -11.57
C LEU A 249 -5.99 -11.08 -12.05
N TYR A 250 -5.18 -10.75 -13.04
CA TYR A 250 -5.18 -9.44 -13.69
C TYR A 250 -5.91 -9.54 -15.03
N LEU A 251 -7.01 -8.81 -15.18
CA LEU A 251 -7.85 -8.76 -16.37
C LEU A 251 -7.83 -7.36 -16.99
N THR A 252 -7.90 -7.29 -18.32
CA THR A 252 -8.23 -6.07 -19.06
C THR A 252 -9.52 -6.27 -19.84
N LEU A 253 -10.35 -5.23 -19.88
CA LEU A 253 -11.60 -5.22 -20.63
C LEU A 253 -11.50 -4.26 -21.81
N LYS A 254 -12.47 -4.32 -22.72
CA LYS A 254 -12.45 -3.51 -23.95
C LYS A 254 -12.53 -2.01 -23.69
N THR A 255 -13.29 -1.61 -22.67
CA THR A 255 -13.54 -0.19 -22.34
C THR A 255 -13.55 0.01 -20.83
N GLN A 256 -13.33 1.26 -20.40
CA GLN A 256 -13.47 1.64 -19.00
C GLN A 256 -14.86 1.30 -18.45
N GLY A 257 -15.92 1.59 -19.23
CA GLY A 257 -17.30 1.27 -18.84
C GLY A 257 -17.52 -0.23 -18.59
N ALA A 258 -16.99 -1.10 -19.45
CA ALA A 258 -17.08 -2.55 -19.23
C ALA A 258 -16.36 -2.99 -17.94
N ARG A 259 -15.19 -2.39 -17.65
CA ARG A 259 -14.44 -2.65 -16.42
C ARG A 259 -15.19 -2.18 -15.18
N ASP A 260 -15.80 -0.99 -15.24
CA ASP A 260 -16.64 -0.46 -14.17
C ASP A 260 -17.87 -1.35 -13.92
N THR A 261 -18.53 -1.85 -14.98
CA THR A 261 -19.65 -2.80 -14.86
C THR A 261 -19.23 -4.08 -14.12
N LEU A 262 -18.09 -4.69 -14.49
CA LEU A 262 -17.59 -5.90 -13.80
C LEU A 262 -17.21 -5.60 -12.34
N TYR A 263 -16.54 -4.47 -12.10
CA TYR A 263 -16.11 -4.06 -10.76
C TYR A 263 -17.32 -3.84 -9.82
N ASN A 264 -18.32 -3.09 -10.29
CA ASN A 264 -19.53 -2.83 -9.49
C ASN A 264 -20.32 -4.12 -9.26
N ALA A 265 -20.47 -4.97 -10.29
CA ALA A 265 -21.15 -6.26 -10.14
C ALA A 265 -20.46 -7.19 -9.13
N LEU A 266 -19.13 -7.12 -8.98
CA LEU A 266 -18.41 -7.85 -7.93
C LEU A 266 -18.71 -7.30 -6.54
N LEU A 267 -18.73 -5.97 -6.38
CA LEU A 267 -18.98 -5.31 -5.09
C LEU A 267 -20.41 -5.43 -4.59
N ASP A 268 -21.38 -5.50 -5.49
CA ASP A 268 -22.80 -5.62 -5.15
C ASP A 268 -23.16 -7.02 -4.60
N LEU A 269 -22.23 -7.98 -4.63
CA LEU A 269 -22.49 -9.36 -4.21
C LEU A 269 -22.28 -9.56 -2.70
N PRO A 270 -23.26 -10.14 -1.99
CA PRO A 270 -23.21 -10.26 -0.53
C PRO A 270 -22.14 -11.23 -0.01
N GLU A 271 -21.68 -12.16 -0.86
CA GLU A 271 -20.61 -13.11 -0.50
C GLU A 271 -19.23 -12.47 -0.45
N LEU A 272 -19.08 -11.27 -1.02
CA LEU A 272 -17.81 -10.55 -1.06
C LEU A 272 -17.67 -9.66 0.19
N GLN A 273 -16.80 -10.06 1.11
CA GLN A 273 -16.43 -9.26 2.29
C GLN A 273 -15.02 -8.70 2.13
N LEU A 274 -14.91 -7.45 1.68
CA LEU A 274 -13.63 -6.76 1.57
C LEU A 274 -13.38 -5.88 2.80
N SER A 275 -12.18 -5.99 3.37
CA SER A 275 -11.70 -5.01 4.35
C SER A 275 -11.29 -3.73 3.62
N HIS A 276 -12.06 -2.66 3.78
CA HIS A 276 -11.64 -1.34 3.33
C HIS A 276 -10.58 -0.82 4.31
N SER A 277 -9.42 -0.44 3.79
CA SER A 277 -8.40 0.27 4.55
C SER A 277 -8.19 1.62 3.88
N ASP A 278 -8.58 2.67 4.57
CA ASP A 278 -8.43 4.03 4.05
C ASP A 278 -6.95 4.37 3.88
N GLN A 279 -6.64 5.16 2.86
CA GLN A 279 -5.27 5.55 2.54
C GLN A 279 -4.61 6.28 3.70
N GLU A 280 -5.36 7.10 4.41
CA GLU A 280 -4.93 7.83 5.60
C GLU A 280 -4.47 6.86 6.70
N ILE A 281 -5.21 5.76 6.91
CA ILE A 281 -4.87 4.72 7.90
C ILE A 281 -3.53 4.05 7.55
N MET A 282 -3.26 3.77 6.27
CA MET A 282 -2.01 3.13 5.85
C MET A 282 -0.80 4.06 5.98
N THR A 283 -0.94 5.32 5.54
CA THR A 283 0.09 6.35 5.71
C THR A 283 0.41 6.54 7.19
N LEU A 284 -0.61 6.58 8.03
CA LEU A 284 -0.44 6.73 9.46
C LEU A 284 0.24 5.53 10.13
N ARG A 285 -0.17 4.30 9.79
CA ARG A 285 0.49 3.09 10.29
C ARG A 285 1.97 3.09 9.93
N TRP A 286 2.32 3.55 8.73
CA TRP A 286 3.71 3.75 8.34
C TRP A 286 4.38 4.86 9.17
N GLN A 287 3.74 6.01 9.36
CA GLN A 287 4.28 7.11 10.15
C GLN A 287 4.57 6.73 11.61
N ASN A 288 3.70 5.92 12.23
CA ASN A 288 3.87 5.43 13.59
C ASN A 288 4.79 4.19 13.68
N GLY A 289 5.27 3.68 12.54
CA GLY A 289 6.19 2.56 12.47
C GLY A 289 5.56 1.16 12.55
N ALA A 290 4.23 1.07 12.56
CA ALA A 290 3.49 -0.20 12.48
C ALA A 290 3.59 -0.87 11.09
N LEU A 291 3.88 -0.10 10.04
CA LEU A 291 4.13 -0.59 8.70
C LEU A 291 5.59 -0.32 8.30
N SER A 292 6.26 -1.32 7.72
CA SER A 292 7.64 -1.18 7.25
C SER A 292 7.74 -0.23 6.04
N ASN A 293 8.92 0.33 5.78
CA ASN A 293 9.15 1.17 4.60
C ASN A 293 8.90 0.38 3.32
N TYR A 294 9.34 -0.87 3.26
CA TYR A 294 9.09 -1.73 2.10
C TYR A 294 7.60 -1.99 1.85
N ASP A 295 6.84 -2.35 2.89
CA ASP A 295 5.41 -2.66 2.74
C ASP A 295 4.63 -1.42 2.35
N TYR A 296 5.02 -0.25 2.90
CA TYR A 296 4.45 1.03 2.51
C TYR A 296 4.79 1.38 1.06
N LEU A 297 6.02 1.15 0.60
CA LEU A 297 6.40 1.34 -0.80
C LEU A 297 5.65 0.39 -1.74
N MET A 298 5.45 -0.87 -1.35
CA MET A 298 4.62 -1.82 -2.12
C MET A 298 3.16 -1.36 -2.19
N TYR A 299 2.63 -0.83 -1.08
CA TYR A 299 1.31 -0.25 -1.00
C TYR A 299 1.17 0.96 -1.94
N LEU A 300 2.10 1.93 -1.89
CA LEU A 300 2.11 3.10 -2.76
C LEU A 300 2.26 2.74 -4.24
N ASN A 301 3.16 1.81 -4.57
CA ASN A 301 3.28 1.28 -5.93
C ASN A 301 1.93 0.73 -6.41
N SER A 302 1.28 -0.10 -5.58
CA SER A 302 -0.05 -0.60 -5.88
C SER A 302 -1.07 0.55 -6.02
N LEU A 303 -1.13 1.55 -5.15
CA LEU A 303 -2.03 2.70 -5.35
C LEU A 303 -1.76 3.47 -6.64
N ALA A 304 -0.50 3.47 -7.10
CA ALA A 304 -0.07 4.13 -8.32
C ALA A 304 -0.27 3.31 -9.61
N ASP A 305 -1.13 2.27 -9.54
CA ASP A 305 -1.43 1.29 -10.60
C ASP A 305 -0.25 0.40 -11.03
N ARG A 306 0.81 0.30 -10.22
CA ARG A 306 1.92 -0.61 -10.50
C ARG A 306 1.56 -2.06 -10.14
N SER A 307 2.06 -3.00 -10.94
CA SER A 307 1.87 -4.44 -10.71
C SER A 307 3.08 -5.25 -11.21
N LEU A 308 3.40 -6.33 -10.49
CA LEU A 308 4.43 -7.30 -10.92
C LEU A 308 4.03 -8.03 -12.22
N ASN A 309 2.76 -7.98 -12.59
CA ASN A 309 2.21 -8.67 -13.77
C ASN A 309 2.31 -7.86 -15.07
N ASP A 310 2.57 -6.56 -14.97
CA ASP A 310 2.76 -5.67 -16.11
C ASP A 310 4.15 -5.01 -16.00
N LEU A 311 5.10 -5.50 -16.80
CA LEU A 311 6.47 -4.99 -16.81
C LEU A 311 6.55 -3.51 -17.22
N THR A 312 5.55 -2.97 -17.93
CA THR A 312 5.52 -1.55 -18.31
C THR A 312 5.17 -0.65 -17.13
N GLN A 313 4.59 -1.23 -16.07
CA GLN A 313 4.17 -0.60 -14.82
C GLN A 313 4.70 -1.39 -13.61
N TYR A 314 5.93 -1.90 -13.71
CA TYR A 314 6.54 -2.66 -12.62
C TYR A 314 6.75 -1.77 -11.37
N PRO A 315 6.62 -2.31 -10.15
CA PRO A 315 6.89 -1.53 -8.93
C PRO A 315 8.31 -0.95 -8.91
N VAL A 316 8.44 0.27 -8.39
CA VAL A 316 9.69 1.03 -8.35
C VAL A 316 10.11 1.25 -6.91
N PHE A 317 11.39 1.03 -6.63
CA PHE A 317 12.03 1.23 -5.34
C PHE A 317 13.24 2.16 -5.47
N PRO A 318 13.55 2.96 -4.45
CA PRO A 318 14.71 3.84 -4.50
C PRO A 318 16.01 3.04 -4.45
N TRP A 319 17.05 3.55 -5.09
CA TRP A 319 18.40 3.33 -4.57
C TRP A 319 18.50 3.89 -3.14
N VAL A 320 19.03 3.12 -2.19
CA VAL A 320 19.21 3.57 -0.79
C VAL A 320 20.69 3.76 -0.46
N ILE A 321 21.51 2.75 -0.74
CA ILE A 321 22.96 2.80 -0.48
C ILE A 321 23.69 3.46 -1.66
N SER A 322 24.73 4.23 -1.35
CA SER A 322 25.65 4.86 -2.31
C SER A 322 27.04 4.22 -2.32
N ASN A 323 27.38 3.43 -1.31
CA ASN A 323 28.68 2.78 -1.16
C ASN A 323 28.64 1.29 -1.53
N TYR A 324 29.18 0.97 -2.71
CA TYR A 324 29.30 -0.41 -3.21
C TYR A 324 30.76 -0.86 -3.41
N THR A 325 31.73 -0.06 -2.99
CA THR A 325 33.16 -0.32 -3.27
C THR A 325 33.99 -0.63 -2.02
N CYS A 326 33.52 -0.23 -0.84
CA CYS A 326 34.24 -0.49 0.41
C CYS A 326 34.06 -1.95 0.90
N ASP A 327 35.01 -2.41 1.70
CA ASP A 327 35.02 -3.76 2.32
C ASP A 327 33.95 -3.92 3.41
N THR A 328 33.54 -2.83 4.04
CA THR A 328 32.50 -2.81 5.07
C THR A 328 31.45 -1.76 4.75
N LEU A 329 30.23 -1.99 5.24
CA LEU A 329 29.10 -1.06 5.10
C LEU A 329 28.55 -0.79 6.50
N ASP A 330 28.76 0.43 7.00
CA ASP A 330 28.21 0.91 8.25
C ASP A 330 26.88 1.63 7.98
N LEU A 331 25.78 1.06 8.47
CA LEU A 331 24.43 1.60 8.31
C LEU A 331 24.13 2.77 9.27
N SER A 332 25.03 3.07 10.20
CA SER A 332 24.92 4.26 11.07
C SER A 332 25.52 5.51 10.42
N ASP A 333 26.39 5.36 9.42
CA ASP A 333 27.02 6.47 8.69
C ASP A 333 26.12 6.98 7.56
N SER A 334 25.67 8.23 7.67
CA SER A 334 24.84 8.89 6.66
C SER A 334 25.51 9.05 5.30
N ASN A 335 26.84 9.00 5.21
CA ASN A 335 27.56 9.12 3.94
C ASN A 335 27.37 7.90 3.02
N ASN A 336 27.01 6.75 3.59
CA ASN A 336 26.72 5.53 2.83
C ASN A 336 25.34 5.54 2.17
N TYR A 337 24.54 6.59 2.39
CA TYR A 337 23.18 6.71 1.87
C TYR A 337 23.10 7.69 0.69
N ARG A 338 22.18 7.40 -0.22
CA ARG A 338 21.76 8.32 -1.28
C ARG A 338 20.93 9.46 -0.69
N ASP A 339 21.07 10.65 -1.25
CA ASP A 339 20.13 11.75 -1.06
C ASP A 339 18.76 11.43 -1.70
N LEU A 340 17.79 11.04 -0.88
CA LEU A 340 16.43 10.67 -1.29
C LEU A 340 15.58 11.86 -1.77
N SER A 341 16.05 13.10 -1.55
CA SER A 341 15.33 14.31 -2.00
C SER A 341 15.51 14.61 -3.48
N LYS A 342 16.43 13.91 -4.15
CA LYS A 342 16.81 14.13 -5.55
C LYS A 342 16.52 12.89 -6.40
N PRO A 343 16.14 13.05 -7.67
CA PRO A 343 16.12 11.95 -8.63
C PRO A 343 17.54 11.50 -9.01
N ILE A 344 17.68 10.28 -9.56
CA ILE A 344 18.97 9.73 -10.05
C ILE A 344 19.74 10.74 -10.91
N GLY A 345 19.04 11.37 -11.86
CA GLY A 345 19.63 12.34 -12.79
C GLY A 345 20.33 13.53 -12.10
N ALA A 346 19.85 13.92 -10.92
CA ALA A 346 20.33 15.09 -10.18
C ALA A 346 21.39 14.78 -9.11
N LEU A 347 21.74 13.50 -8.88
CA LEU A 347 22.75 13.14 -7.88
C LEU A 347 24.17 13.59 -8.26
N ASN A 348 24.50 13.55 -9.56
CA ASN A 348 25.80 13.99 -10.05
C ASN A 348 25.68 15.42 -10.60
N PRO A 349 26.31 16.43 -9.96
CA PRO A 349 26.12 17.83 -10.32
C PRO A 349 26.64 18.14 -11.73
N THR A 350 27.79 17.58 -12.13
CA THR A 350 28.38 17.79 -13.46
C THR A 350 27.50 17.20 -14.56
N ARG A 351 26.87 16.05 -14.29
CA ARG A 351 25.92 15.46 -15.25
C ARG A 351 24.65 16.30 -15.35
N LEU A 352 24.13 16.74 -14.22
CA LEU A 352 22.91 17.55 -14.15
C LEU A 352 23.05 18.86 -14.93
N GLU A 353 24.20 19.54 -14.83
CA GLU A 353 24.48 20.77 -15.56
C GLU A 353 24.34 20.57 -17.08
N ARG A 354 24.94 19.51 -17.63
CA ARG A 354 24.82 19.16 -19.07
C ARG A 354 23.38 18.82 -19.47
N LEU A 355 22.62 18.18 -18.59
CA LEU A 355 21.20 17.90 -18.85
C LEU A 355 20.37 19.20 -18.89
N LYS A 356 20.69 20.16 -18.02
CA LYS A 356 20.06 21.49 -17.99
C LYS A 356 20.41 22.32 -19.22
N GLU A 357 21.65 22.28 -19.69
CA GLU A 357 22.06 22.92 -20.96
C GLU A 357 21.18 22.43 -22.11
N ARG A 358 21.09 21.10 -22.28
CA ARG A 358 20.21 20.50 -23.31
C ARG A 358 18.74 20.88 -23.12
N TYR A 359 18.25 20.90 -21.88
CA TYR A 359 16.87 21.30 -21.56
C TYR A 359 16.58 22.76 -21.96
N ASN A 360 17.55 23.65 -21.76
CA ASN A 360 17.41 25.06 -22.10
C ASN A 360 17.35 25.29 -23.62
N GLU A 361 18.14 24.54 -24.39
CA GLU A 361 18.19 24.60 -25.85
C GLU A 361 17.00 23.91 -26.56
N MET A 362 16.30 23.02 -25.87
CA MET A 362 15.22 22.22 -26.44
C MET A 362 13.94 23.04 -26.70
N PRO A 363 13.23 22.83 -27.83
CA PRO A 363 11.88 23.39 -28.03
C PRO A 363 10.85 22.73 -27.10
N HIS A 364 9.72 23.39 -26.87
CA HIS A 364 8.63 22.78 -26.09
C HIS A 364 7.96 21.62 -26.86
N PRO A 365 7.51 20.56 -26.18
CA PRO A 365 7.57 20.32 -24.72
C PRO A 365 8.97 19.85 -24.25
N LYS A 366 9.49 20.50 -23.20
CA LYS A 366 10.83 20.25 -22.67
C LYS A 366 10.85 19.09 -21.67
N PHE A 367 11.98 18.38 -21.59
CA PHE A 367 12.21 17.33 -20.60
C PHE A 367 13.70 17.22 -20.22
N LEU A 368 13.98 16.79 -18.98
CA LEU A 368 15.34 16.50 -18.52
C LEU A 368 15.75 15.06 -18.83
N TYR A 369 14.82 14.11 -18.76
CA TYR A 369 15.11 12.69 -18.93
C TYR A 369 14.34 12.11 -20.12
N GLY A 370 15.07 11.71 -21.16
CA GLY A 370 14.50 11.06 -22.34
C GLY A 370 14.19 9.57 -22.14
N SER A 371 14.61 9.01 -21.00
CA SER A 371 14.36 7.64 -20.61
C SER A 371 13.78 7.63 -19.20
N HIS A 372 12.79 6.79 -18.99
CA HIS A 372 12.13 6.63 -17.71
C HIS A 372 12.95 5.74 -16.76
N TYR A 373 12.81 5.90 -15.45
CA TYR A 373 13.54 5.11 -14.44
C TYR A 373 13.09 3.66 -14.31
N SER A 374 11.96 3.28 -14.93
CA SER A 374 11.36 1.95 -14.87
C SER A 374 10.77 1.58 -16.23
N THR A 375 11.47 0.75 -17.00
CA THR A 375 11.01 0.23 -18.29
C THR A 375 11.04 -1.30 -18.26
N PRO A 376 10.28 -2.00 -19.13
CA PRO A 376 10.37 -3.46 -19.19
C PRO A 376 11.80 -3.97 -19.45
N GLY A 377 12.55 -3.25 -20.29
CA GLY A 377 13.96 -3.55 -20.55
C GLY A 377 14.82 -3.42 -19.29
N PHE A 378 14.57 -2.42 -18.44
CA PHE A 378 15.32 -2.22 -17.20
C PHE A 378 14.94 -3.23 -16.11
N VAL A 379 13.66 -3.58 -16.01
CA VAL A 379 13.19 -4.61 -15.09
C VAL A 379 13.81 -5.96 -15.46
N LEU A 380 13.76 -6.33 -16.75
CA LEU A 380 14.37 -7.59 -17.20
C LEU A 380 15.90 -7.54 -17.20
N PHE A 381 16.52 -6.37 -17.34
CA PHE A 381 17.96 -6.23 -17.13
C PHE A 381 18.36 -6.71 -15.74
N TYR A 382 17.59 -6.37 -14.70
CA TYR A 382 17.80 -6.91 -13.35
C TYR A 382 17.42 -8.39 -13.24
N LEU A 383 16.27 -8.77 -13.81
CA LEU A 383 15.65 -10.08 -13.58
C LEU A 383 16.01 -11.17 -14.61
N VAL A 384 16.92 -10.91 -15.55
CA VAL A 384 17.26 -11.84 -16.65
C VAL A 384 17.68 -13.24 -16.16
N ARG A 385 18.28 -13.33 -14.97
CA ARG A 385 18.71 -14.61 -14.39
C ARG A 385 17.57 -15.38 -13.73
N LYS A 386 16.58 -14.68 -13.17
CA LYS A 386 15.36 -15.26 -12.58
C LYS A 386 14.34 -15.64 -13.64
N PHE A 387 14.17 -14.77 -14.65
CA PHE A 387 13.19 -14.91 -15.73
C PHE A 387 13.81 -14.77 -17.13
N PRO A 388 14.76 -15.65 -17.51
CA PRO A 388 15.44 -15.60 -18.81
C PRO A 388 14.49 -15.68 -20.01
N GLN A 389 13.38 -16.41 -19.88
CA GLN A 389 12.35 -16.53 -20.91
C GLN A 389 11.69 -15.19 -21.25
N TYR A 390 11.55 -14.28 -20.28
CA TYR A 390 11.00 -12.95 -20.55
C TYR A 390 12.00 -12.11 -21.35
N MET A 391 13.29 -12.21 -21.05
CA MET A 391 14.32 -11.52 -21.83
C MET A 391 14.38 -12.02 -23.27
N LEU A 392 14.34 -13.35 -23.46
CA LEU A 392 14.28 -13.95 -24.79
C LEU A 392 13.03 -13.50 -25.56
N CYS A 393 11.87 -13.42 -24.91
CA CYS A 393 10.66 -12.88 -25.53
C CYS A 393 10.82 -11.41 -25.92
N LEU A 394 11.35 -10.57 -25.03
CA LEU A 394 11.49 -9.12 -25.27
C LEU A 394 12.54 -8.81 -26.36
N GLN A 395 13.63 -9.56 -26.41
CA GLN A 395 14.74 -9.35 -27.36
C GLN A 395 14.72 -10.32 -28.56
N ASN A 396 13.53 -10.77 -28.97
CA ASN A 396 13.34 -11.60 -30.17
C ASN A 396 14.28 -12.81 -30.21
N GLY A 397 14.32 -13.58 -29.14
CA GLY A 397 15.07 -14.84 -29.04
C GLY A 397 16.55 -14.69 -28.69
N ARG A 398 17.03 -13.50 -28.34
CA ARG A 398 18.44 -13.27 -27.99
C ARG A 398 18.56 -12.74 -26.57
N PHE A 399 19.74 -12.90 -25.98
CA PHE A 399 20.14 -12.12 -24.81
C PHE A 399 20.90 -10.88 -25.28
N ASP A 400 21.03 -9.90 -24.38
CA ASP A 400 21.79 -8.69 -24.68
C ASP A 400 23.28 -9.01 -24.83
N HIS A 401 24.04 -8.08 -25.38
CA HIS A 401 25.49 -8.21 -25.46
C HIS A 401 26.09 -8.41 -24.05
N PRO A 402 27.02 -9.36 -23.85
CA PRO A 402 27.59 -9.70 -22.55
C PRO A 402 28.03 -8.48 -21.72
N ASP A 403 28.67 -7.49 -22.34
CA ASP A 403 29.12 -6.26 -21.66
C ASP A 403 28.02 -5.28 -21.24
N ARG A 404 26.84 -5.36 -21.85
CA ARG A 404 25.68 -4.54 -21.49
C ARG A 404 24.75 -5.22 -20.50
N MET A 405 24.99 -6.49 -20.17
CA MET A 405 24.20 -7.21 -19.18
C MET A 405 24.46 -6.70 -17.76
N PHE A 406 23.54 -7.03 -16.85
CA PHE A 406 23.71 -6.80 -15.43
C PHE A 406 24.82 -7.70 -14.89
N ASN A 407 26.05 -7.19 -14.82
CA ASN A 407 27.21 -7.98 -14.41
C ASN A 407 27.71 -7.64 -13.01
N SER A 408 27.52 -6.41 -12.54
CA SER A 408 28.15 -5.91 -11.31
C SER A 408 27.31 -4.80 -10.67
N ILE A 409 27.05 -4.91 -9.36
CA ILE A 409 26.33 -3.89 -8.58
C ILE A 409 27.12 -2.55 -8.56
N PRO A 410 28.43 -2.53 -8.23
CA PRO A 410 29.21 -1.29 -8.25
C PRO A 410 29.24 -0.60 -9.62
N ASP A 411 29.29 -1.38 -10.71
CA ASP A 411 29.30 -0.83 -12.06
C ASP A 411 27.99 -0.14 -12.41
N ILE A 412 26.86 -0.73 -12.02
CA ILE A 412 25.55 -0.11 -12.27
C ILE A 412 25.39 1.18 -11.49
N TRP A 413 25.76 1.20 -10.20
CA TRP A 413 25.70 2.42 -9.42
C TRP A 413 26.50 3.56 -10.06
N ARG A 414 27.70 3.24 -10.56
CA ARG A 414 28.51 4.20 -11.32
C ARG A 414 27.83 4.64 -12.61
N ASN A 415 27.26 3.69 -13.36
CA ASN A 415 26.60 3.97 -14.64
C ASN A 415 25.37 4.86 -14.47
N VAL A 416 24.50 4.61 -13.49
CA VAL A 416 23.32 5.45 -13.22
C VAL A 416 23.69 6.85 -12.73
N LEU A 417 24.95 7.10 -12.33
CA LEU A 417 25.46 8.43 -11.97
C LEU A 417 26.18 9.16 -13.10
N THR A 418 26.66 8.46 -14.12
CA THR A 418 27.58 9.02 -15.13
C THR A 418 27.01 9.00 -16.55
N ASN A 419 26.24 7.98 -16.90
CA ASN A 419 25.67 7.85 -18.24
C ASN A 419 24.52 8.86 -18.44
N MET A 420 24.47 9.51 -19.59
CA MET A 420 23.51 10.56 -19.96
C MET A 420 22.10 10.02 -20.28
N SER A 421 21.95 8.70 -20.46
CA SER A 421 20.67 8.04 -20.74
C SER A 421 20.25 7.04 -19.66
N ASP A 422 21.05 6.86 -18.61
CA ASP A 422 20.77 5.87 -17.56
C ASP A 422 20.26 6.53 -16.27
N PHE A 423 18.94 6.39 -16.04
CA PHE A 423 18.23 6.96 -14.90
C PHE A 423 17.50 5.89 -14.08
N LYS A 424 17.91 4.61 -14.18
CA LYS A 424 17.25 3.48 -13.53
C LYS A 424 17.13 3.66 -12.02
N GLU A 425 15.92 3.48 -11.49
CA GLU A 425 15.70 3.16 -10.08
C GLU A 425 15.70 1.63 -9.90
N LEU A 426 15.52 1.16 -8.66
CA LEU A 426 15.52 -0.26 -8.32
C LEU A 426 14.14 -0.90 -8.43
N VAL A 427 14.14 -2.24 -8.39
CA VAL A 427 12.95 -3.10 -8.30
C VAL A 427 12.83 -3.70 -6.88
N PRO A 428 11.65 -4.15 -6.43
CA PRO A 428 11.44 -4.66 -5.07
C PRO A 428 12.37 -5.80 -4.67
N GLU A 429 12.81 -6.62 -5.64
CA GLU A 429 13.68 -7.79 -5.42
C GLU A 429 15.00 -7.45 -4.71
N PHE A 430 15.48 -6.21 -4.83
CA PHE A 430 16.67 -5.74 -4.11
C PHE A 430 16.47 -5.67 -2.58
N TYR A 431 15.23 -5.69 -2.11
CA TYR A 431 14.84 -5.54 -0.71
C TYR A 431 13.95 -6.70 -0.21
N ASP A 432 13.69 -7.69 -1.07
CA ASP A 432 12.87 -8.87 -0.77
C ASP A 432 13.73 -10.00 -0.19
N THR A 433 13.70 -10.14 1.13
CA THR A 433 14.46 -11.17 1.84
C THR A 433 13.88 -12.58 1.68
N GLU A 434 12.62 -12.73 1.24
CA GLU A 434 12.00 -14.06 1.09
C GLU A 434 12.64 -14.85 -0.06
N GLN A 435 13.05 -14.13 -1.12
CA GLN A 435 13.63 -14.72 -2.33
C GLN A 435 15.16 -14.86 -2.27
N LYS A 436 15.79 -14.43 -1.16
CA LYS A 436 17.23 -14.61 -0.87
C LYS A 436 18.18 -14.12 -1.98
N GLY A 437 17.76 -13.14 -2.78
CA GLY A 437 18.57 -12.59 -3.86
C GLY A 437 18.79 -13.55 -5.06
N ASP A 438 17.90 -14.52 -5.28
CA ASP A 438 17.97 -15.48 -6.38
C ASP A 438 18.14 -14.85 -7.78
N PHE A 439 17.64 -13.64 -7.98
CA PHE A 439 17.79 -12.88 -9.23
C PHE A 439 19.24 -12.48 -9.57
N LEU A 440 20.15 -12.56 -8.60
CA LEU A 440 21.58 -12.28 -8.79
C LEU A 440 22.37 -13.53 -9.22
N GLU A 441 21.78 -14.72 -9.10
CA GLU A 441 22.43 -16.01 -9.36
C GLU A 441 21.99 -16.61 -10.69
N ASN A 442 22.93 -17.24 -11.41
CA ASN A 442 22.61 -17.96 -12.64
C ASN A 442 22.25 -19.43 -12.35
N SER A 443 21.12 -19.64 -11.65
CA SER A 443 20.69 -20.97 -11.18
C SER A 443 20.32 -21.92 -12.34
N TYR A 444 19.94 -21.37 -13.49
CA TYR A 444 19.64 -22.15 -14.70
C TYR A 444 20.90 -22.59 -15.49
N GLY A 445 22.09 -22.12 -15.11
CA GLY A 445 23.33 -22.45 -15.83
C GLY A 445 23.38 -21.90 -17.26
N ILE A 446 22.69 -20.80 -17.53
CA ILE A 446 22.57 -20.22 -18.88
C ILE A 446 23.92 -19.68 -19.35
N HIS A 447 24.25 -19.93 -20.61
CA HIS A 447 25.45 -19.41 -21.24
C HIS A 447 25.21 -17.99 -21.79
N PHE A 448 25.42 -16.97 -20.95
CA PHE A 448 25.28 -15.57 -21.34
C PHE A 448 26.42 -15.02 -22.20
N GLY A 449 27.49 -15.79 -22.43
CA GLY A 449 28.65 -15.40 -23.23
C GLY A 449 29.82 -14.88 -22.40
N TYR A 450 30.74 -14.19 -23.07
CA TYR A 450 31.97 -13.64 -22.51
C TYR A 450 32.04 -12.15 -22.80
N ARG A 451 32.50 -11.38 -21.82
CA ARG A 451 32.79 -9.96 -21.96
C ARG A 451 34.04 -9.74 -22.82
N TYR A 452 34.26 -8.48 -23.25
CA TYR A 452 35.44 -8.13 -24.06
C TYR A 452 36.77 -8.48 -23.37
N ASP A 453 36.80 -8.48 -22.04
CA ASP A 453 37.94 -8.83 -21.20
C ASP A 453 38.13 -10.36 -21.03
N GLY A 454 37.28 -11.17 -21.66
CA GLY A 454 37.31 -12.63 -21.59
C GLY A 454 36.61 -13.20 -20.35
N THR A 455 36.06 -12.37 -19.47
CA THR A 455 35.33 -12.86 -18.28
C THR A 455 33.99 -13.48 -18.69
N LYS A 456 33.71 -14.66 -18.15
CA LYS A 456 32.44 -15.36 -18.40
C LYS A 456 31.31 -14.69 -17.64
N VAL A 457 30.19 -14.42 -18.32
CA VAL A 457 29.00 -13.87 -17.66
C VAL A 457 28.26 -14.98 -16.92
N GLY A 458 28.18 -14.84 -15.59
CA GLY A 458 27.54 -15.79 -14.67
C GLY A 458 26.66 -15.07 -13.65
N GLY A 459 26.86 -15.34 -12.36
CA GLY A 459 26.25 -14.56 -11.28
C GLY A 459 26.72 -13.10 -11.28
N VAL A 460 25.94 -12.22 -10.67
CA VAL A 460 26.27 -10.80 -10.55
C VAL A 460 27.38 -10.61 -9.52
N GLN A 461 28.38 -9.79 -9.85
CA GLN A 461 29.42 -9.39 -8.91
C GLN A 461 28.83 -8.48 -7.83
N LEU A 462 28.97 -8.93 -6.59
CA LEU A 462 28.51 -8.22 -5.40
C LEU A 462 29.55 -7.21 -4.90
N PRO A 463 29.12 -6.21 -4.10
CA PRO A 463 30.03 -5.36 -3.34
C PRO A 463 30.90 -6.18 -2.38
N PRO A 464 32.12 -5.73 -2.04
CA PRO A 464 33.02 -6.45 -1.13
C PRO A 464 32.41 -6.75 0.25
N TRP A 465 31.53 -5.88 0.75
CA TRP A 465 30.85 -6.06 2.04
C TRP A 465 29.72 -7.11 2.05
N ALA A 466 29.41 -7.73 0.92
CA ALA A 466 28.40 -8.77 0.77
C ALA A 466 29.00 -10.07 0.26
N GLU A 467 29.04 -11.08 1.12
CA GLU A 467 29.62 -12.39 0.79
C GLU A 467 28.75 -13.20 -0.19
N CYS A 468 27.43 -13.07 -0.09
CA CYS A 468 26.46 -13.77 -0.94
C CYS A 468 25.21 -12.91 -1.20
N PRO A 469 24.37 -13.29 -2.19
CA PRO A 469 23.15 -12.55 -2.55
C PRO A 469 22.16 -12.37 -1.39
N GLU A 470 22.03 -13.37 -0.52
CA GLU A 470 21.16 -13.30 0.66
C GLU A 470 21.62 -12.18 1.61
N VAL A 471 22.92 -12.14 1.95
CA VAL A 471 23.51 -11.08 2.79
C VAL A 471 23.37 -9.71 2.14
N PHE A 472 23.54 -9.61 0.82
CA PHE A 472 23.36 -8.37 0.07
C PHE A 472 21.94 -7.82 0.22
N VAL A 473 20.91 -8.63 -0.05
CA VAL A 473 19.51 -8.22 0.04
C VAL A 473 19.10 -7.93 1.49
N THR A 474 19.56 -8.72 2.46
CA THR A 474 19.30 -8.45 3.87
C THR A 474 19.89 -7.12 4.31
N LYS A 475 21.13 -6.79 3.92
CA LYS A 475 21.74 -5.48 4.23
C LYS A 475 21.02 -4.33 3.53
N LEU A 476 20.59 -4.50 2.29
CA LEU A 476 19.77 -3.50 1.61
C LEU A 476 18.42 -3.30 2.30
N ARG A 477 17.76 -4.38 2.75
CA ARG A 477 16.52 -4.28 3.51
C ARG A 477 16.73 -3.57 4.85
N GLN A 478 17.79 -3.90 5.58
CA GLN A 478 18.16 -3.20 6.82
C GLN A 478 18.44 -1.71 6.56
N ALA A 479 19.11 -1.38 5.45
CA ALA A 479 19.35 0.01 5.06
C ALA A 479 18.04 0.75 4.75
N LEU A 480 17.12 0.12 4.01
CA LEU A 480 15.80 0.68 3.68
C LEU A 480 14.96 0.94 4.93
N GLU A 481 15.04 0.05 5.94
CA GLU A 481 14.30 0.19 7.19
C GLU A 481 15.02 1.08 8.24
N SER A 482 16.21 1.61 7.93
CA SER A 482 16.98 2.40 8.88
C SER A 482 16.30 3.72 9.23
N ASP A 483 16.66 4.29 10.38
CA ASP A 483 16.18 5.60 10.81
C ASP A 483 16.54 6.70 9.81
N ILE A 484 17.71 6.60 9.16
CA ILE A 484 18.19 7.57 8.17
C ILE A 484 17.21 7.63 6.99
N VAL A 485 16.86 6.47 6.43
CA VAL A 485 15.89 6.38 5.33
C VAL A 485 14.50 6.75 5.79
N SER A 486 14.05 6.23 6.94
CA SER A 486 12.72 6.50 7.49
C SER A 486 12.46 8.01 7.65
N ARG A 487 13.47 8.79 8.05
CA ARG A 487 13.37 10.25 8.16
C ARG A 487 13.19 10.95 6.81
N GLN A 488 13.68 10.39 5.71
CA GLN A 488 13.79 11.08 4.41
C GLN A 488 12.97 10.44 3.27
N LEU A 489 12.44 9.23 3.45
CA LEU A 489 11.75 8.49 2.40
C LEU A 489 10.54 9.23 1.81
N HIS A 490 9.83 10.02 2.62
CA HIS A 490 8.75 10.90 2.17
C HIS A 490 9.19 11.86 1.03
N LEU A 491 10.45 12.30 1.01
CA LEU A 491 10.97 13.17 -0.06
C LEU A 491 11.13 12.43 -1.40
N TRP A 492 11.49 11.15 -1.37
CA TRP A 492 11.52 10.32 -2.57
C TRP A 492 10.10 9.99 -3.04
N ILE A 493 9.19 9.74 -2.10
CA ILE A 493 7.77 9.57 -2.40
C ILE A 493 7.21 10.80 -3.11
N ASP A 494 7.60 12.02 -2.70
CA ASP A 494 7.19 13.26 -3.37
C ASP A 494 7.62 13.32 -4.86
N LEU A 495 8.80 12.79 -5.19
CA LEU A 495 9.32 12.75 -6.56
C LEU A 495 8.56 11.74 -7.43
N ILE A 496 8.27 10.55 -6.87
CA ILE A 496 7.75 9.42 -7.66
C ILE A 496 6.22 9.39 -7.67
N PHE A 497 5.57 9.64 -6.54
CA PHE A 497 4.12 9.52 -6.36
C PHE A 497 3.44 10.83 -5.94
N GLY A 498 4.20 11.81 -5.44
CA GLY A 498 3.67 13.02 -4.84
C GLY A 498 3.74 14.27 -5.70
N TYR A 499 3.76 15.42 -5.03
CA TYR A 499 3.54 16.72 -5.68
C TYR A 499 4.71 17.18 -6.59
N LYS A 500 5.91 16.59 -6.45
CA LYS A 500 7.09 16.88 -7.28
C LYS A 500 7.18 15.99 -8.53
N GLN A 501 6.16 15.20 -8.84
CA GLN A 501 6.13 14.36 -10.04
C GLN A 501 5.91 15.17 -11.33
N ARG A 502 5.14 16.27 -11.25
CA ARG A 502 4.72 17.08 -12.42
C ARG A 502 4.72 18.58 -12.12
N GLY A 503 4.61 19.38 -13.17
CA GLY A 503 4.45 20.84 -13.08
C GLY A 503 5.70 21.57 -12.60
N VAL A 504 5.50 22.76 -12.02
CA VAL A 504 6.58 23.66 -11.60
C VAL A 504 7.44 23.04 -10.49
N GLU A 505 6.85 22.26 -9.59
CA GLU A 505 7.58 21.62 -8.51
C GLU A 505 8.50 20.49 -9.02
N ALA A 506 8.10 19.79 -10.09
CA ALA A 506 8.98 18.85 -10.77
C ALA A 506 10.14 19.55 -11.48
N GLU A 507 9.92 20.73 -12.09
CA GLU A 507 11.00 21.52 -12.70
C GLU A 507 12.01 21.99 -11.65
N LYS A 508 11.53 22.51 -10.51
CA LYS A 508 12.38 22.91 -9.36
C LYS A 508 13.19 21.74 -8.78
N ALA A 509 12.60 20.54 -8.79
CA ALA A 509 13.21 19.31 -8.27
C ALA A 509 14.03 18.54 -9.32
N ASP A 510 14.21 19.10 -10.53
CA ASP A 510 14.91 18.45 -11.64
C ASP A 510 14.32 17.07 -12.00
N ASN A 511 12.99 16.93 -11.99
CA ASN A 511 12.27 15.66 -12.07
C ASN A 511 11.33 15.57 -13.29
N LEU A 512 11.77 16.07 -14.45
CA LEU A 512 10.97 16.13 -15.69
C LEU A 512 11.34 15.02 -16.69
N PHE A 513 10.39 14.12 -16.97
CA PHE A 513 10.54 13.04 -17.94
C PHE A 513 9.90 13.38 -19.29
N TYR A 514 10.15 12.53 -20.28
CA TYR A 514 9.53 12.66 -21.59
C TYR A 514 8.00 12.63 -21.51
N TYR A 515 7.33 13.57 -22.19
CA TYR A 515 5.91 13.88 -21.99
C TYR A 515 4.97 12.69 -22.25
N LEU A 516 5.30 11.79 -23.19
CA LEU A 516 4.47 10.61 -23.51
C LEU A 516 4.43 9.56 -22.40
N CYS A 517 5.32 9.64 -21.41
CA CYS A 517 5.33 8.72 -20.27
C CYS A 517 4.27 9.09 -19.21
N TYR A 518 3.68 10.29 -19.27
CA TYR A 518 2.70 10.76 -18.29
C TYR A 518 1.27 10.35 -18.67
N GLU A 519 0.50 10.01 -17.63
CA GLU A 519 -0.94 9.79 -17.78
C GLU A 519 -1.65 11.03 -18.32
N GLY A 520 -2.57 10.82 -19.26
CA GLY A 520 -3.38 11.86 -19.88
C GLY A 520 -2.75 12.53 -21.11
N SER A 521 -1.48 12.24 -21.41
CA SER A 521 -0.76 12.87 -22.52
C SER A 521 -1.16 12.33 -23.90
N VAL A 522 -1.68 11.10 -23.96
CA VAL A 522 -2.17 10.47 -25.20
C VAL A 522 -3.52 9.82 -24.92
N ASN A 523 -4.52 10.17 -25.73
CA ASN A 523 -5.76 9.41 -25.79
C ASN A 523 -5.76 8.55 -27.06
N LEU A 524 -5.41 7.26 -26.89
CA LEU A 524 -5.31 6.32 -28.01
C LEU A 524 -6.64 6.21 -28.79
N ASP A 525 -7.78 6.41 -28.14
CA ASP A 525 -9.10 6.24 -28.77
C ASP A 525 -9.48 7.41 -29.69
N MET A 526 -8.80 8.56 -29.54
CA MET A 526 -8.98 9.71 -30.43
C MET A 526 -8.08 9.65 -31.68
N VAL A 527 -7.10 8.73 -31.70
CA VAL A 527 -6.16 8.60 -32.83
C VAL A 527 -6.83 7.81 -33.95
N GLN A 528 -7.20 8.50 -35.03
CA GLN A 528 -7.86 7.91 -36.20
C GLN A 528 -6.89 7.14 -37.11
N ASP A 529 -5.63 7.57 -37.18
CA ASP A 529 -4.60 6.89 -37.98
C ASP A 529 -4.05 5.67 -37.22
N TRP A 530 -4.27 4.49 -37.80
CA TRP A 530 -3.83 3.21 -37.25
C TRP A 530 -2.31 3.09 -37.13
N ASN A 531 -1.55 3.71 -38.05
CA ASN A 531 -0.08 3.67 -37.99
C ASN A 531 0.43 4.52 -36.83
N GLN A 532 -0.12 5.72 -36.68
CA GLN A 532 0.19 6.60 -35.55
C GLN A 532 -0.22 5.95 -34.22
N ARG A 533 -1.40 5.32 -34.16
CA ARG A 533 -1.86 4.61 -32.95
C ARG A 533 -0.91 3.48 -32.59
N HIS A 534 -0.53 2.65 -33.55
CA HIS A 534 0.41 1.56 -33.32
C HIS A 534 1.79 2.05 -32.84
N ALA A 535 2.30 3.13 -33.42
CA ALA A 535 3.57 3.74 -33.00
C ALA A 535 3.53 4.22 -31.53
N LEU A 536 2.42 4.84 -31.12
CA LEU A 536 2.21 5.28 -29.74
C LEU A 536 2.10 4.10 -28.76
N GLU A 537 1.37 3.04 -29.13
CA GLU A 537 1.26 1.82 -28.32
C GLU A 537 2.64 1.17 -28.10
N VAL A 538 3.44 1.02 -29.17
CA VAL A 538 4.81 0.50 -29.08
C VAL A 538 5.68 1.37 -28.17
N GLN A 539 5.59 2.70 -28.32
CA GLN A 539 6.36 3.61 -27.49
C GLN A 539 6.01 3.50 -26.00
N ILE A 540 4.72 3.38 -25.65
CA ILE A 540 4.28 3.18 -24.27
C ILE A 540 4.79 1.83 -23.73
N MET A 541 4.77 0.78 -24.57
CA MET A 541 5.25 -0.55 -24.18
C MET A 541 6.76 -0.61 -23.98
N GLU A 542 7.56 0.12 -24.77
CA GLU A 542 9.03 0.06 -24.68
C GLU A 542 9.61 1.00 -23.62
N PHE A 543 9.07 2.21 -23.49
CA PHE A 543 9.67 3.28 -22.67
C PHE A 543 9.09 3.39 -21.26
N GLY A 544 8.13 2.54 -20.89
CA GLY A 544 7.53 2.49 -19.56
C GLY A 544 6.62 3.68 -19.24
N GLN A 545 5.94 3.61 -18.09
CA GLN A 545 4.90 4.57 -17.71
C GLN A 545 5.24 5.22 -16.35
N ILE A 546 5.04 6.54 -16.23
CA ILE A 546 5.12 7.26 -14.95
C ILE A 546 3.99 6.74 -14.03
N PRO A 547 4.24 6.48 -12.73
CA PRO A 547 3.19 6.04 -11.83
C PRO A 547 2.07 7.08 -11.74
N LYS A 548 0.85 6.65 -11.41
CA LYS A 548 -0.23 7.59 -11.11
C LYS A 548 0.18 8.49 -9.94
N GLN A 549 -0.05 9.80 -10.07
CA GLN A 549 0.18 10.72 -8.96
C GLN A 549 -0.88 10.46 -7.88
N ILE A 550 -0.42 10.20 -6.66
CA ILE A 550 -1.27 9.88 -5.50
C ILE A 550 -1.47 11.12 -4.64
N PHE A 551 -0.41 11.91 -4.45
CA PHE A 551 -0.42 13.05 -3.54
C PHE A 551 -0.16 14.36 -4.28
N HIS A 552 -0.89 15.40 -3.90
CA HIS A 552 -0.76 16.76 -4.46
C HIS A 552 -0.17 17.77 -3.47
N SER A 553 0.01 17.37 -2.22
CA SER A 553 0.72 18.09 -1.16
C SER A 553 1.99 17.32 -0.76
N PRO A 554 2.91 17.96 -0.01
CA PRO A 554 4.09 17.27 0.54
C PRO A 554 3.70 16.04 1.36
N HIS A 555 4.36 14.92 1.09
CA HIS A 555 4.10 13.67 1.79
C HIS A 555 4.53 13.78 3.26
N PRO A 556 3.70 13.31 4.21
CA PRO A 556 4.04 13.39 5.62
C PRO A 556 5.28 12.56 5.96
N ARG A 557 6.06 13.02 6.94
CA ARG A 557 7.29 12.35 7.39
C ARG A 557 6.97 11.22 8.38
N ARG A 558 7.75 10.14 8.36
CA ARG A 558 7.67 9.08 9.38
C ARG A 558 8.16 9.57 10.74
N THR A 559 7.36 9.39 11.78
CA THR A 559 7.72 9.69 13.16
C THR A 559 8.67 8.60 13.66
N LEU A 560 9.82 8.99 14.19
CA LEU A 560 10.68 8.04 14.89
C LEU A 560 10.20 7.96 16.34
N THR A 561 9.22 7.09 16.61
CA THR A 561 9.15 6.49 17.93
C THR A 561 10.44 5.68 18.11
N SER A 562 11.13 5.85 19.24
CA SER A 562 12.41 5.20 19.46
C SER A 562 12.21 3.69 19.32
N GLN A 563 12.70 3.09 18.23
CA GLN A 563 12.72 1.63 18.02
C GLN A 563 13.53 0.89 19.11
N SER A 564 14.15 1.62 20.04
CA SER A 564 14.97 1.11 21.13
C SER A 564 14.20 0.30 22.19
N SER A 565 12.87 0.33 22.22
CA SER A 565 12.05 -0.52 23.10
C SER A 565 11.57 -1.83 22.45
N LEU A 566 11.50 -1.93 21.12
CA LEU A 566 10.93 -3.10 20.42
C LEU A 566 11.95 -4.20 20.07
N LEU A 567 13.24 -3.91 20.08
CA LEU A 567 14.31 -4.89 19.75
C LEU A 567 15.15 -5.37 20.94
N LYS A 568 14.85 -4.94 22.17
CA LYS A 568 15.58 -5.40 23.38
C LYS A 568 14.99 -6.60 24.11
N HIS A 569 13.79 -7.07 23.75
CA HIS A 569 13.22 -8.29 24.34
C HIS A 569 13.42 -9.53 23.43
N SER A 570 14.67 -9.90 23.18
CA SER A 570 14.99 -11.27 22.75
C SER A 570 16.27 -11.86 23.35
N THR A 571 17.00 -11.12 24.19
CA THR A 571 18.10 -11.68 24.98
C THR A 571 18.21 -10.97 26.32
N ILE A 572 17.63 -11.57 27.36
CA ILE A 572 18.18 -11.78 28.72
C ILE A 572 17.14 -12.64 29.46
N LEU A 573 17.44 -13.93 29.55
CA LEU A 573 16.90 -14.81 30.58
C LEU A 573 17.63 -14.47 31.88
N SER A 574 16.93 -13.83 32.82
CA SER A 574 16.95 -14.09 34.28
C SER A 574 16.60 -12.83 35.06
N ASP A 575 15.49 -12.92 35.79
CA ASP A 575 15.16 -12.20 37.03
C ASP A 575 14.80 -10.70 36.97
N VAL A 576 13.47 -10.50 36.98
CA VAL A 576 12.65 -9.70 37.92
C VAL A 576 11.56 -8.92 37.18
N SER A 577 10.37 -9.53 37.15
CA SER A 577 9.02 -8.95 37.01
C SER A 577 8.86 -7.61 36.26
N ASN A 578 8.57 -7.67 34.96
CA ASN A 578 7.77 -6.67 34.24
C ASN A 578 6.72 -7.42 33.40
N SER A 579 5.56 -7.69 34.00
CA SER A 579 4.42 -8.34 33.35
C SER A 579 3.41 -7.29 32.87
N TRP A 580 3.71 -6.63 31.76
CA TRP A 580 2.82 -5.66 31.10
C TRP A 580 2.62 -5.97 29.60
N CYS A 581 2.58 -7.25 29.26
CA CYS A 581 2.11 -7.71 27.95
C CYS A 581 0.87 -8.59 28.15
N ASP A 582 -0.17 -8.31 27.35
CA ASP A 582 -1.44 -9.03 27.22
C ASP A 582 -2.49 -8.91 28.33
N LYS A 583 -2.69 -7.68 28.83
CA LYS A 583 -3.85 -7.34 29.65
C LYS A 583 -4.92 -6.62 28.82
N SER A 584 -5.99 -7.31 28.43
CA SER A 584 -7.05 -6.77 27.54
C SER A 584 -8.48 -7.02 28.07
N ILE A 585 -8.61 -7.52 29.30
CA ILE A 585 -9.90 -7.82 29.88
C ILE A 585 -10.26 -6.73 30.89
N LEU A 586 -11.11 -5.79 30.44
CA LEU A 586 -11.90 -4.91 31.31
C LEU A 586 -12.98 -5.74 32.01
N GLU A 587 -12.87 -5.92 33.34
CA GLU A 587 -13.91 -6.50 34.19
C GLU A 587 -14.35 -5.49 35.25
N PRO A 588 -15.67 -5.36 35.53
CA PRO A 588 -16.16 -4.47 36.58
C PRO A 588 -15.90 -5.08 37.96
N LEU A 589 -15.19 -4.36 38.81
CA LEU A 589 -14.83 -4.75 40.17
C LEU A 589 -15.89 -4.33 41.19
N HIS A 590 -16.36 -3.08 41.11
CA HIS A 590 -17.27 -2.48 42.09
C HIS A 590 -18.33 -1.59 41.43
N PHE A 591 -19.56 -1.67 41.94
CA PHE A 591 -20.69 -0.81 41.57
C PHE A 591 -21.15 -0.02 42.79
N CYS A 592 -21.06 1.31 42.71
CA CYS A 592 -21.47 2.20 43.79
C CYS A 592 -22.57 3.14 43.29
N HIS A 593 -23.77 3.07 43.87
CA HIS A 593 -24.79 4.12 43.72
C HIS A 593 -24.38 5.31 44.59
N SER A 594 -23.52 6.16 44.02
CA SER A 594 -22.84 7.21 44.78
C SER A 594 -23.71 8.45 44.93
N HIS A 595 -24.34 8.95 43.87
CA HIS A 595 -25.03 10.25 43.87
C HIS A 595 -26.54 10.11 43.69
N LYS A 596 -27.29 11.17 44.02
CA LYS A 596 -28.74 11.25 43.72
C LYS A 596 -29.02 11.71 42.28
N GLU A 597 -28.05 12.39 41.68
CA GLU A 597 -28.09 12.87 40.31
C GLU A 597 -26.81 12.46 39.56
N ALA A 598 -26.67 12.88 38.29
CA ALA A 598 -25.56 12.51 37.42
C ALA A 598 -24.19 12.85 38.02
N ILE A 599 -23.22 11.95 37.84
CA ILE A 599 -21.83 12.14 38.25
C ILE A 599 -21.10 12.90 37.14
N THR A 600 -20.58 14.08 37.47
CA THR A 600 -20.00 15.01 36.49
C THR A 600 -18.48 14.87 36.36
N ALA A 601 -17.78 14.57 37.45
CA ALA A 601 -16.35 14.29 37.42
C ALA A 601 -15.95 13.26 38.50
N VAL A 602 -14.90 12.50 38.19
CA VAL A 602 -14.29 11.51 39.08
C VAL A 602 -12.78 11.71 39.09
N ALA A 603 -12.14 11.41 40.22
CA ALA A 603 -10.70 11.42 40.34
C ALA A 603 -10.23 10.36 41.35
N ILE A 604 -9.19 9.60 40.99
CA ILE A 604 -8.58 8.58 41.84
C ILE A 604 -7.55 9.24 42.76
N CYS A 605 -7.61 8.95 44.06
CA CYS A 605 -6.76 9.56 45.08
C CYS A 605 -6.01 8.54 45.94
N GLY A 606 -4.90 9.00 46.54
CA GLY A 606 -4.12 8.24 47.51
C GLY A 606 -3.53 6.96 46.92
N GLU A 607 -2.78 7.06 45.83
CA GLU A 607 -2.10 5.90 45.19
C GLU A 607 -3.06 4.81 44.70
N GLY A 608 -4.28 5.18 44.28
CA GLY A 608 -5.29 4.21 43.82
C GLY A 608 -6.07 3.51 44.94
N ILE A 609 -6.09 4.09 46.14
CA ILE A 609 -6.76 3.52 47.31
C ILE A 609 -8.20 4.04 47.45
N SER A 610 -8.46 5.28 47.06
CA SER A 610 -9.78 5.90 47.17
C SER A 610 -10.17 6.61 45.86
N VAL A 611 -11.46 6.85 45.69
CA VAL A 611 -12.04 7.56 44.54
C VAL A 611 -12.90 8.68 45.04
N ALA A 612 -12.67 9.87 44.53
CA ALA A 612 -13.53 11.01 44.73
C ALA A 612 -14.45 11.22 43.52
N SER A 613 -15.71 11.55 43.80
CA SER A 613 -16.72 11.83 42.79
C SER A 613 -17.51 13.08 43.17
N VAL A 614 -17.84 13.88 42.16
CA VAL A 614 -18.71 15.05 42.28
C VAL A 614 -19.90 14.90 41.32
N GLY A 615 -21.03 15.48 41.70
CA GLY A 615 -22.27 15.32 40.93
C GLY A 615 -23.13 16.57 40.88
N ARG A 616 -24.22 16.47 40.09
CA ARG A 616 -25.23 17.53 39.99
C ARG A 616 -26.02 17.73 41.29
N ASP A 617 -25.92 16.81 42.25
CA ASP A 617 -26.49 16.92 43.59
C ASP A 617 -25.70 17.83 44.56
N ALA A 618 -24.75 18.63 44.05
CA ALA A 618 -23.90 19.56 44.81
C ALA A 618 -22.96 18.90 45.85
N MET A 619 -22.79 17.57 45.75
CA MET A 619 -22.05 16.78 46.73
C MET A 619 -20.69 16.32 46.21
N LEU A 620 -19.67 16.41 47.07
CA LEU A 620 -18.42 15.67 46.95
C LEU A 620 -18.51 14.40 47.80
N LYS A 621 -18.18 13.25 47.21
CA LYS A 621 -18.12 11.96 47.91
C LYS A 621 -16.79 11.28 47.68
N ILE A 622 -16.25 10.66 48.73
CA ILE A 622 -15.00 9.88 48.66
C ILE A 622 -15.30 8.45 49.10
N HIS A 623 -14.95 7.48 48.26
CA HIS A 623 -15.13 6.06 48.48
C HIS A 623 -13.78 5.34 48.56
N SER A 624 -13.62 4.48 49.56
CA SER A 624 -12.45 3.61 49.64
C SER A 624 -12.60 2.44 48.66
N LEU A 625 -11.62 2.25 47.78
CA LEU A 625 -11.56 1.10 46.89
C LEU A 625 -11.19 -0.20 47.62
N LYS A 626 -10.59 -0.11 48.81
CA LYS A 626 -10.27 -1.31 49.62
C LYS A 626 -11.49 -1.88 50.32
N THR A 627 -12.36 -1.02 50.84
CA THR A 627 -13.51 -1.45 51.65
C THR A 627 -14.85 -1.29 50.94
N GLY A 628 -14.89 -0.65 49.77
CA GLY A 628 -16.12 -0.32 49.04
C GLY A 628 -17.08 0.59 49.81
N ARG A 629 -16.59 1.32 50.83
CA ARG A 629 -17.41 2.17 51.70
C ARG A 629 -17.17 3.64 51.42
N GLN A 630 -18.21 4.44 51.56
CA GLN A 630 -18.14 5.91 51.54
C GLN A 630 -17.42 6.41 52.81
N GLU A 631 -16.27 7.06 52.63
CA GLU A 631 -15.44 7.63 53.72
C GLU A 631 -15.84 9.08 54.04
N ARG A 632 -16.25 9.83 53.01
CA ARG A 632 -16.63 11.24 53.11
C ARG A 632 -17.82 11.56 52.23
N SER A 633 -18.64 12.50 52.69
CA SER A 633 -19.68 13.17 51.91
C SER A 633 -19.83 14.59 52.42
N ALA A 634 -19.67 15.57 51.54
CA ALA A 634 -19.72 17.00 51.87
C ALA A 634 -20.49 17.77 50.80
N VAL A 635 -21.35 18.69 51.22
CA VAL A 635 -21.97 19.68 50.34
C VAL A 635 -20.95 20.81 50.16
N LEU A 636 -20.55 21.10 48.93
CA LEU A 636 -19.53 22.12 48.66
C LEU A 636 -20.12 23.46 48.20
N SER A 637 -21.25 23.43 47.51
CA SER A 637 -21.88 24.62 46.94
C SER A 637 -23.40 24.51 46.93
N SER A 638 -24.07 25.55 46.46
CA SER A 638 -25.53 25.59 46.33
C SER A 638 -26.05 25.09 44.97
N MET A 639 -25.14 24.88 44.02
CA MET A 639 -25.41 24.47 42.64
C MET A 639 -24.61 23.21 42.29
N THR A 640 -24.74 22.75 41.04
CA THR A 640 -24.05 21.55 40.57
C THR A 640 -22.52 21.73 40.60
N LEU A 641 -21.83 20.64 40.90
CA LEU A 641 -20.37 20.57 40.77
C LEU A 641 -20.04 20.06 39.37
N SER A 642 -19.11 20.70 38.66
CA SER A 642 -18.85 20.42 37.24
C SER A 642 -17.56 19.64 36.98
N SER A 643 -16.52 19.90 37.76
CA SER A 643 -15.17 19.40 37.50
C SER A 643 -14.39 19.22 38.80
N LEU A 644 -13.43 18.29 38.77
CA LEU A 644 -12.66 17.87 39.93
C LEU A 644 -11.19 17.70 39.53
N CYS A 645 -10.29 18.30 40.29
CA CYS A 645 -8.85 18.11 40.15
C CYS A 645 -8.23 17.89 41.54
N ILE A 646 -7.36 16.89 41.65
CA ILE A 646 -6.67 16.55 42.91
C ILE A 646 -5.24 17.05 42.82
N LEU A 647 -4.78 17.72 43.87
CA LEU A 647 -3.41 18.22 43.94
C LEU A 647 -2.42 17.08 44.27
N PRO A 648 -1.14 17.22 43.88
CA PRO A 648 -0.10 16.21 44.15
C PRO A 648 0.09 15.87 45.63
N ASP A 649 -0.35 16.75 46.54
CA ASP A 649 -0.33 16.50 47.97
C ASP A 649 -1.35 15.43 48.41
N ASN A 650 -2.29 15.01 47.54
CA ASN A 650 -3.42 14.13 47.81
C ASN A 650 -4.35 14.60 48.94
N CYS A 651 -4.14 15.82 49.43
CA CYS A 651 -4.86 16.39 50.57
C CYS A 651 -5.80 17.51 50.14
N THR A 652 -5.51 18.15 49.00
CA THR A 652 -6.28 19.31 48.54
C THR A 652 -6.96 19.01 47.21
N MET A 653 -8.25 19.34 47.11
CA MET A 653 -9.07 19.15 45.92
C MET A 653 -9.61 20.48 45.42
N LEU A 654 -9.57 20.68 44.10
CA LEU A 654 -10.10 21.85 43.40
C LEU A 654 -11.39 21.42 42.70
N VAL A 655 -12.49 22.12 42.99
CA VAL A 655 -13.82 21.77 42.48
C VAL A 655 -14.43 22.98 41.78
N GLY A 656 -14.74 22.82 40.49
CA GLY A 656 -15.47 23.82 39.72
C GLY A 656 -16.98 23.71 39.98
N CYS A 657 -17.65 24.84 40.11
CA CYS A 657 -19.08 24.92 40.43
C CYS A 657 -19.84 25.80 39.42
N TRP A 658 -21.14 25.54 39.26
CA TRP A 658 -22.02 26.36 38.40
C TRP A 658 -22.46 27.69 39.02
N ASP A 659 -22.15 27.94 40.30
CA ASP A 659 -22.31 29.25 40.94
C ASP A 659 -21.10 30.18 40.69
N SER A 660 -20.34 29.91 39.62
CA SER A 660 -19.18 30.68 39.17
C SER A 660 -17.97 30.68 40.12
N CYS A 661 -17.96 29.77 41.11
CA CYS A 661 -16.89 29.62 42.09
C CYS A 661 -16.03 28.36 41.88
N VAL A 662 -14.73 28.49 42.15
CA VAL A 662 -13.82 27.35 42.38
C VAL A 662 -13.68 27.14 43.88
N VAL A 663 -14.07 25.97 44.37
CA VAL A 663 -13.96 25.58 45.77
C VAL A 663 -12.65 24.81 45.99
N ILE A 664 -11.85 25.28 46.95
CA ILE A 664 -10.66 24.55 47.42
C ILE A 664 -11.03 23.81 48.70
N TYR A 665 -11.01 22.48 48.65
CA TYR A 665 -11.39 21.58 49.73
C TYR A 665 -10.18 20.82 50.27
N ASP A 666 -10.00 20.82 51.59
CA ASP A 666 -8.97 20.05 52.28
C ASP A 666 -9.60 18.76 52.83
N VAL A 667 -9.11 17.63 52.31
CA VAL A 667 -9.58 16.27 52.57
C VAL A 667 -9.17 15.80 53.97
N GLU A 668 -7.97 16.18 54.44
CA GLU A 668 -7.49 15.81 55.78
C GLU A 668 -8.31 16.48 56.86
N CYS A 669 -8.52 17.80 56.72
CA CYS A 669 -9.30 18.61 57.65
C CYS A 669 -10.82 18.47 57.43
N GLY A 670 -11.25 17.95 56.28
CA GLY A 670 -12.65 17.78 55.92
C GLY A 670 -13.43 19.09 55.76
N ARG A 671 -12.77 20.17 55.36
CA ARG A 671 -13.36 21.53 55.30
C ARG A 671 -13.02 22.27 54.02
N ILE A 672 -13.88 23.22 53.66
CA ILE A 672 -13.59 24.20 52.61
C ILE A 672 -12.52 25.16 53.14
N VAL A 673 -11.39 25.23 52.43
CA VAL A 673 -10.28 26.12 52.77
C VAL A 673 -10.60 27.53 52.30
N THR A 674 -11.05 27.67 51.06
CA THR A 674 -11.36 28.95 50.41
C THR A 674 -12.28 28.71 49.22
N GLU A 675 -13.10 29.72 48.93
CA GLU A 675 -13.96 29.78 47.75
C GLU A 675 -13.51 30.96 46.90
N LEU A 676 -13.22 30.69 45.62
CA LEU A 676 -12.74 31.68 44.66
C LEU A 676 -13.85 31.97 43.65
N ALA A 677 -14.53 33.12 43.79
CA ALA A 677 -15.45 33.65 42.80
C ALA A 677 -14.68 34.07 41.53
N GLY A 678 -14.47 33.12 40.63
CA GLY A 678 -13.48 33.22 39.57
C GLY A 678 -14.04 33.71 38.25
N HIS A 679 -15.34 33.53 37.98
CA HIS A 679 -15.95 33.70 36.67
C HIS A 679 -17.29 34.43 36.73
N GLU A 680 -17.82 34.82 35.57
CA GLU A 680 -19.14 35.47 35.47
C GLU A 680 -20.28 34.49 35.16
N ASP A 681 -19.94 33.29 34.71
CA ASP A 681 -20.85 32.18 34.41
C ASP A 681 -20.28 30.87 34.97
N ALA A 682 -21.00 29.76 34.78
CA ALA A 682 -20.67 28.44 35.27
C ALA A 682 -19.28 27.97 34.82
N ILE A 683 -18.49 27.50 35.80
CA ILE A 683 -17.19 26.89 35.52
C ILE A 683 -17.44 25.49 34.96
N SER A 684 -16.84 25.18 33.82
CA SER A 684 -16.97 23.89 33.16
C SER A 684 -15.84 22.92 33.49
N CYS A 685 -14.63 23.43 33.69
CA CYS A 685 -13.43 22.62 33.90
C CYS A 685 -12.37 23.35 34.72
N VAL A 686 -11.58 22.58 35.46
CA VAL A 686 -10.45 23.07 36.26
C VAL A 686 -9.23 22.19 36.02
N ALA A 687 -8.04 22.79 36.04
CA ALA A 687 -6.76 22.09 35.88
C ALA A 687 -5.67 22.73 36.75
N TRP A 688 -4.60 21.98 37.01
CA TRP A 688 -3.50 22.40 37.88
C TRP A 688 -2.15 22.41 37.14
N ASP A 689 -1.48 23.57 37.09
CA ASP A 689 -0.08 23.69 36.65
C ASP A 689 0.83 23.46 37.86
N GLU A 690 1.41 22.26 37.92
CA GLU A 690 2.28 21.86 39.02
C GLU A 690 3.62 22.59 39.02
N LYS A 691 4.17 22.88 37.84
CA LYS A 691 5.47 23.55 37.67
C LYS A 691 5.45 24.96 38.25
N ARG A 692 4.35 25.69 38.05
CA ARG A 692 4.21 27.09 38.50
C ARG A 692 3.31 27.25 39.72
N LYS A 693 2.70 26.16 40.21
CA LYS A 693 1.68 26.17 41.26
C LYS A 693 0.56 27.16 40.95
N ARG A 694 -0.13 26.94 39.82
CA ARG A 694 -1.21 27.81 39.35
C ARG A 694 -2.48 27.01 39.07
N LEU A 695 -3.62 27.56 39.47
CA LEU A 695 -4.93 27.04 39.12
C LEU A 695 -5.34 27.58 37.76
N ILE A 696 -5.92 26.75 36.91
CA ILE A 696 -6.51 27.13 35.63
C ILE A 696 -7.98 26.76 35.66
N SER A 697 -8.85 27.69 35.26
CA SER A 697 -10.29 27.46 35.17
C SER A 697 -10.84 27.91 33.82
N GLY A 698 -11.73 27.09 33.25
CA GLY A 698 -12.49 27.39 32.03
C GLY A 698 -13.98 27.50 32.33
N SER A 699 -14.65 28.42 31.63
CA SER A 699 -16.04 28.79 31.95
C SER A 699 -16.90 28.97 30.70
N TRP A 700 -18.22 28.99 30.92
CA TRP A 700 -19.22 29.36 29.92
C TRP A 700 -19.29 30.87 29.64
N ASP A 701 -18.55 31.69 30.39
CA ASP A 701 -18.30 33.10 30.06
C ASP A 701 -17.31 33.31 28.90
N CYS A 702 -16.93 32.21 28.22
CA CYS A 702 -15.98 32.14 27.12
C CYS A 702 -14.54 32.52 27.51
N THR A 703 -14.18 32.47 28.80
CA THR A 703 -12.83 32.81 29.26
C THR A 703 -12.12 31.64 29.96
N VAL A 704 -10.82 31.50 29.68
CA VAL A 704 -9.90 30.70 30.51
C VAL A 704 -9.09 31.64 31.38
N ARG A 705 -9.11 31.42 32.70
CA ARG A 705 -8.38 32.24 33.68
C ARG A 705 -7.29 31.42 34.38
N VAL A 706 -6.12 32.03 34.54
CA VAL A 706 -4.98 31.45 35.28
C VAL A 706 -4.80 32.23 36.58
N TRP A 707 -4.76 31.51 37.69
CA TRP A 707 -4.73 32.05 39.03
C TRP A 707 -3.44 31.69 39.75
N ASN A 708 -2.79 32.69 40.34
CA ASN A 708 -1.65 32.51 41.22
C ASN A 708 -2.14 32.08 42.60
N THR A 709 -1.77 30.87 43.00
CA THR A 709 -2.01 30.39 44.36
C THR A 709 -0.78 30.78 45.16
N GLY A 710 -0.86 31.86 45.95
CA GLY A 710 0.25 32.29 46.80
C GLY A 710 0.67 31.23 47.83
N ALA A 711 1.53 31.58 48.78
CA ALA A 711 2.00 30.63 49.80
C ALA A 711 0.88 30.03 50.70
N SER A 712 -0.31 30.63 50.73
CA SER A 712 -1.50 30.12 51.43
C SER A 712 -2.76 30.38 50.61
N TRP A 713 -3.66 29.39 50.59
CA TRP A 713 -4.98 29.45 49.95
C TRP A 713 -5.90 30.54 50.56
N SER A 714 -5.70 30.88 51.84
CA SER A 714 -6.57 31.74 52.65
C SER A 714 -6.70 33.21 52.21
N HIS A 715 -5.90 33.66 51.23
CA HIS A 715 -5.87 35.05 50.76
C HIS A 715 -6.18 35.23 49.27
N MET A 716 -6.67 34.19 48.61
CA MET A 716 -7.03 34.29 47.19
C MET A 716 -8.22 35.24 47.00
N LYS A 717 -7.95 36.37 46.34
CA LYS A 717 -8.97 37.30 45.84
C LYS A 717 -8.85 37.40 44.33
N PRO A 718 -9.96 37.46 43.56
CA PRO A 718 -9.90 37.46 42.10
C PRO A 718 -9.00 38.57 41.54
N SER A 719 -9.14 39.80 42.06
CA SER A 719 -8.39 40.98 41.62
C SER A 719 -6.88 40.95 41.89
N LYS A 720 -6.40 40.08 42.79
CA LYS A 720 -4.97 39.96 43.13
C LYS A 720 -4.33 38.67 42.66
N SER A 721 -5.15 37.67 42.35
CA SER A 721 -4.68 36.32 42.05
C SER A 721 -4.74 36.02 40.56
N LEU A 722 -5.49 36.78 39.75
CA LEU A 722 -5.53 36.60 38.30
C LEU A 722 -4.19 36.97 37.67
N VAL A 723 -3.58 36.01 36.96
CA VAL A 723 -2.29 36.18 36.25
C VAL A 723 -2.52 36.52 34.79
N SER A 724 -3.41 35.77 34.13
CA SER A 724 -3.69 35.91 32.70
C SER A 724 -5.10 35.42 32.40
N GLN A 725 -5.68 35.97 31.35
CA GLN A 725 -6.99 35.60 30.84
C GLN A 725 -6.88 35.38 29.32
N LEU A 726 -7.51 34.32 28.83
CA LEU A 726 -7.69 34.05 27.40
C LEU A 726 -9.18 34.18 27.09
N ASP A 727 -9.52 35.13 26.23
CA ASP A 727 -10.88 35.40 25.76
C ASP A 727 -11.14 34.66 24.45
N LEU A 728 -12.26 33.94 24.38
CA LEU A 728 -12.69 33.16 23.22
C LEU A 728 -14.10 33.57 22.80
N ASP A 729 -14.52 33.16 21.60
CA ASP A 729 -15.85 33.47 21.07
C ASP A 729 -16.93 32.47 21.54
N ASN A 730 -16.51 31.30 22.03
CA ASN A 730 -17.39 30.18 22.34
C ASN A 730 -17.16 29.64 23.77
N ARG A 731 -18.20 29.02 24.33
CA ARG A 731 -18.16 28.42 25.67
C ARG A 731 -17.10 27.34 25.77
N ILE A 732 -16.37 27.33 26.89
CA ILE A 732 -15.32 26.33 27.13
C ILE A 732 -15.95 25.06 27.70
N LYS A 733 -15.54 23.91 27.15
CA LYS A 733 -16.07 22.59 27.53
C LYS A 733 -15.05 21.77 28.31
N CYS A 734 -13.80 21.77 27.89
CA CYS A 734 -12.74 20.96 28.49
C CYS A 734 -11.37 21.63 28.37
N LEU A 735 -10.47 21.23 29.26
CA LEU A 735 -9.10 21.71 29.35
C LEU A 735 -8.15 20.54 29.61
N ALA A 736 -6.96 20.58 29.02
CA ALA A 736 -5.87 19.68 29.34
C ALA A 736 -4.54 20.44 29.36
N ILE A 737 -3.64 20.07 30.28
CA ILE A 737 -2.29 20.63 30.37
C ILE A 737 -1.29 19.59 29.87
N SER A 738 -0.28 20.03 29.12
CA SER A 738 0.81 19.15 28.67
C SER A 738 1.68 18.70 29.85
N LYS A 739 2.29 17.51 29.76
CA LYS A 739 3.11 16.94 30.85
C LYS A 739 4.29 17.82 31.27
N ASP A 740 4.85 18.60 30.33
CA ASP A 740 5.92 19.58 30.59
C ASP A 740 5.43 20.91 31.21
N ASN A 741 4.10 21.03 31.41
CA ASN A 741 3.38 22.20 31.90
C ASN A 741 3.62 23.48 31.08
N ASN A 742 3.88 23.39 29.78
CA ASN A 742 4.12 24.58 28.95
C ASN A 742 2.93 24.94 28.04
N GLN A 743 2.07 23.98 27.71
CA GLN A 743 0.95 24.17 26.82
C GLN A 743 -0.37 23.78 27.48
N LEU A 744 -1.43 24.51 27.15
CA LEU A 744 -2.80 24.25 27.51
C LEU A 744 -3.61 24.03 26.24
N ALA A 745 -4.36 22.94 26.17
CA ALA A 745 -5.32 22.70 25.11
C ALA A 745 -6.73 23.00 25.62
N VAL A 746 -7.49 23.76 24.84
CA VAL A 746 -8.83 24.26 25.18
C VAL A 746 -9.81 23.79 24.13
N GLY A 747 -10.83 23.05 24.53
CA GLY A 747 -11.93 22.62 23.65
C GLY A 747 -13.18 23.48 23.84
N THR A 748 -13.77 23.96 22.75
CA THR A 748 -14.97 24.82 22.76
C THR A 748 -16.24 24.11 22.31
N GLU A 749 -17.39 24.73 22.58
CA GLU A 749 -18.70 24.24 22.13
C GLU A 749 -18.87 24.26 20.60
N ALA A 750 -18.15 25.13 19.89
CA ALA A 750 -18.24 25.25 18.43
C ALA A 750 -17.38 24.25 17.65
N GLY A 751 -16.52 23.47 18.33
CA GLY A 751 -15.57 22.55 17.68
C GLY A 751 -14.16 23.09 17.52
N GLU A 752 -13.82 24.16 18.25
CA GLU A 752 -12.48 24.74 18.18
C GLU A 752 -11.59 24.10 19.26
N LEU A 753 -10.39 23.69 18.83
CA LEU A 753 -9.33 23.20 19.70
C LEU A 753 -8.17 24.20 19.66
N ILE A 754 -7.96 24.89 20.77
CA ILE A 754 -7.02 26.00 20.86
C ILE A 754 -5.84 25.60 21.74
N ILE A 755 -4.62 25.83 21.25
CA ILE A 755 -3.38 25.57 21.97
C ILE A 755 -2.80 26.88 22.46
N TRP A 756 -2.67 27.01 23.77
CA TRP A 756 -2.23 28.21 24.47
C TRP A 756 -0.93 27.97 25.24
N SER A 757 0.04 28.86 25.09
CA SER A 757 1.31 28.78 25.83
C SER A 757 1.13 29.34 27.24
N LEU A 758 1.38 28.52 28.27
CA LEU A 758 1.32 28.94 29.67
C LEU A 758 2.52 29.77 30.12
N GLU A 759 3.59 29.79 29.32
CA GLU A 759 4.78 30.60 29.58
C GLU A 759 4.62 32.03 29.06
N ASN A 760 4.18 32.16 27.81
CA ASN A 760 4.06 33.46 27.14
C ASN A 760 2.63 34.03 27.18
N HIS A 761 1.65 33.25 27.61
CA HIS A 761 0.23 33.61 27.61
C HIS A 761 -0.30 33.97 26.21
N LEU A 762 0.27 33.37 25.17
CA LEU A 762 -0.11 33.61 23.76
C LEU A 762 -0.72 32.36 23.14
N MET A 763 -1.74 32.58 22.30
CA MET A 763 -2.32 31.53 21.45
C MET A 763 -1.26 31.09 20.43
N THR A 764 -0.97 29.78 20.42
CA THR A 764 0.08 29.20 19.55
C THR A 764 -0.54 28.63 18.28
N GLN A 765 -1.64 27.88 18.42
CA GLN A 765 -2.35 27.25 17.29
C GLN A 765 -3.85 27.22 17.55
N GLN A 766 -4.63 27.26 16.47
CA GLN A 766 -6.07 26.99 16.45
C GLN A 766 -6.30 25.86 15.46
N LEU A 767 -6.82 24.74 15.96
CA LEU A 767 -7.18 23.55 15.21
C LEU A 767 -8.71 23.48 15.19
N SER A 768 -9.30 23.29 14.02
CA SER A 768 -10.76 23.16 13.89
C SER A 768 -11.12 21.71 13.66
N ASP A 769 -11.90 21.13 14.56
CA ASP A 769 -12.75 19.99 14.23
C ASP A 769 -13.85 20.49 13.27
N ASP A 770 -14.46 19.59 12.46
CA ASP A 770 -15.57 19.92 11.55
C ASP A 770 -16.49 21.01 12.13
N ILE A 771 -16.64 22.11 11.38
CA ILE A 771 -17.34 23.33 11.79
C ILE A 771 -18.73 22.93 12.33
N ASN A 772 -18.98 23.14 13.64
CA ASN A 772 -20.23 22.93 14.40
C ASN A 772 -20.36 21.67 15.29
N ALA A 773 -19.28 21.02 15.72
CA ALA A 773 -19.38 19.93 16.70
C ALA A 773 -18.59 20.19 17.99
N SER A 774 -19.27 20.26 19.12
CA SER A 774 -18.69 20.47 20.46
C SER A 774 -17.56 19.48 20.80
N VAL A 775 -16.43 20.01 21.28
CA VAL A 775 -15.30 19.22 21.81
C VAL A 775 -15.55 18.94 23.29
N ASN A 776 -15.82 17.68 23.63
CA ASN A 776 -16.18 17.29 24.99
C ASN A 776 -14.98 16.86 25.83
N GLY A 777 -13.91 16.37 25.20
CA GLY A 777 -12.69 15.97 25.90
C GLY A 777 -11.44 16.20 25.07
N VAL A 778 -10.33 16.49 25.75
CA VAL A 778 -9.03 16.78 25.16
C VAL A 778 -7.93 16.16 26.02
N LEU A 779 -6.88 15.61 25.39
CA LEU A 779 -5.66 15.14 26.08
C LEU A 779 -4.41 15.42 25.26
N PHE A 780 -3.28 15.65 25.93
CA PHE A 780 -1.96 15.63 25.30
C PHE A 780 -1.37 14.21 25.33
N SER A 781 -0.57 13.87 24.32
CA SER A 781 0.33 12.72 24.39
C SER A 781 1.44 12.92 25.42
N GLU A 782 2.05 11.81 25.85
CA GLU A 782 3.13 11.85 26.85
C GLU A 782 4.33 12.71 26.43
N ASP A 783 4.64 12.76 25.14
CA ASP A 783 5.72 13.57 24.56
C ASP A 783 5.32 15.06 24.38
N GLY A 784 4.05 15.40 24.56
CA GLY A 784 3.51 16.75 24.33
C GLY A 784 3.48 17.18 22.86
N CYS A 785 3.78 16.28 21.91
CA CYS A 785 3.78 16.62 20.48
C CYS A 785 2.42 16.42 19.80
N ARG A 786 1.51 15.67 20.43
CA ARG A 786 0.18 15.37 19.88
C ARG A 786 -0.92 15.79 20.85
N VAL A 787 -2.05 16.18 20.28
CA VAL A 787 -3.28 16.44 21.03
C VAL A 787 -4.42 15.61 20.47
N LEU A 788 -5.19 15.02 21.38
CA LEU A 788 -6.37 14.23 21.07
C LEU A 788 -7.60 15.05 21.41
N SER A 789 -8.62 15.01 20.54
CA SER A 789 -9.94 15.56 20.81
C SER A 789 -11.03 14.51 20.58
N CYS A 790 -12.08 14.55 21.40
CA CYS A 790 -13.31 13.80 21.14
C CYS A 790 -14.53 14.69 21.31
N GLY A 791 -15.58 14.47 20.51
CA GLY A 791 -16.74 15.35 20.52
C GLY A 791 -18.05 14.78 19.99
N ASN A 792 -18.99 15.71 19.76
CA ASN A 792 -20.35 15.42 19.29
C ASN A 792 -20.43 14.98 17.82
N ASN A 793 -19.32 15.06 17.09
CA ASN A 793 -19.16 14.54 15.73
C ASN A 793 -18.99 13.00 15.68
N CYS A 794 -19.02 12.33 16.83
CA CYS A 794 -18.75 10.89 16.95
C CYS A 794 -17.33 10.52 16.52
N MET A 795 -16.38 11.45 16.57
CA MET A 795 -15.00 11.23 16.14
C MET A 795 -14.03 11.38 17.30
N LEU A 796 -13.01 10.51 17.30
CA LEU A 796 -11.73 10.73 17.99
C LEU A 796 -10.75 11.26 16.96
N ASN A 797 -10.23 12.48 17.17
CA ASN A 797 -9.23 13.09 16.32
C ASN A 797 -7.88 13.18 17.06
N VAL A 798 -6.80 13.02 16.32
CA VAL A 798 -5.42 13.17 16.82
C VAL A 798 -4.71 14.16 15.91
N TYR A 799 -4.12 15.20 16.50
CA TYR A 799 -3.40 16.25 15.80
C TYR A 799 -1.93 16.24 16.20
N ASP A 800 -1.04 16.52 15.24
CA ASP A 800 0.38 16.77 15.48
C ASP A 800 0.59 18.28 15.62
N LEU A 801 1.03 18.71 16.80
CA LEU A 801 1.24 20.12 17.14
C LEU A 801 2.45 20.72 16.41
N THR A 802 3.36 19.89 15.91
CA THR A 802 4.52 20.35 15.13
C THR A 802 4.10 20.84 13.76
N THR A 803 3.16 20.12 13.13
CA THR A 803 2.73 20.37 11.75
C THR A 803 1.36 21.06 11.65
N GLY A 804 0.56 21.01 12.71
CA GLY A 804 -0.83 21.45 12.73
C GLY A 804 -1.77 20.54 11.94
N MET A 805 -1.31 19.37 11.51
CA MET A 805 -2.09 18.45 10.69
C MET A 805 -2.83 17.42 11.54
N GLN A 806 -4.03 17.05 11.10
CA GLN A 806 -4.75 15.89 11.64
C GLN A 806 -3.99 14.62 11.25
N VAL A 807 -3.48 13.92 12.26
CA VAL A 807 -2.71 12.68 12.16
C VAL A 807 -3.65 11.50 11.90
N CYS A 808 -4.77 11.45 12.64
CA CYS A 808 -5.78 10.40 12.45
C CYS A 808 -7.15 10.82 12.93
N ASN A 809 -8.18 10.20 12.36
CA ASN A 809 -9.52 10.18 12.93
C ASN A 809 -10.03 8.74 13.08
N LYS A 810 -10.93 8.55 14.04
CA LYS A 810 -11.71 7.32 14.18
C LYS A 810 -13.16 7.68 14.44
N VAL A 811 -14.06 7.18 13.59
CA VAL A 811 -15.51 7.38 13.72
C VAL A 811 -16.11 6.28 14.58
N PHE A 812 -17.03 6.67 15.46
CA PHE A 812 -17.80 5.81 16.36
C PHE A 812 -19.30 5.93 16.05
N GLU A 813 -20.09 4.99 16.56
CA GLU A 813 -21.55 4.96 16.37
C GLU A 813 -22.28 6.03 17.20
N GLU A 814 -21.58 6.69 18.13
CA GLU A 814 -22.15 7.61 19.09
C GLU A 814 -21.22 8.77 19.46
N LYS A 815 -21.80 9.78 20.12
CA LYS A 815 -21.08 10.96 20.60
C LYS A 815 -20.13 10.57 21.73
N LEU A 816 -18.92 11.08 21.66
CA LEU A 816 -17.89 10.87 22.68
C LEU A 816 -17.90 12.04 23.67
N LEU A 817 -17.93 11.72 24.97
CA LEU A 817 -18.13 12.69 26.04
C LEU A 817 -16.88 12.90 26.90
N CYS A 818 -16.05 11.88 27.05
CA CYS A 818 -14.83 11.95 27.84
C CYS A 818 -13.79 10.97 27.32
N LEU A 819 -12.51 11.25 27.60
CA LEU A 819 -11.40 10.35 27.27
C LEU A 819 -10.32 10.37 28.35
N SER A 820 -9.57 9.27 28.47
CA SER A 820 -8.40 9.16 29.37
C SER A 820 -7.36 8.17 28.81
N TRP A 821 -6.10 8.34 29.21
CA TRP A 821 -4.98 7.49 28.78
C TRP A 821 -4.92 6.17 29.56
N ALA A 822 -4.93 5.06 28.83
CA ALA A 822 -4.80 3.71 29.38
C ALA A 822 -3.43 3.09 29.05
N GLY A 823 -2.36 3.80 29.44
CA GLY A 823 -0.97 3.50 29.08
C GLY A 823 -0.41 4.45 28.02
N GLU A 824 0.77 4.15 27.48
CA GLU A 824 1.49 5.05 26.57
C GLU A 824 0.83 5.18 25.18
N GLU A 825 0.13 4.14 24.71
CA GLU A 825 -0.33 4.03 23.30
C GLU A 825 -1.84 3.75 23.16
N LYS A 826 -2.56 3.63 24.28
CA LYS A 826 -3.98 3.25 24.31
C LYS A 826 -4.82 4.32 24.99
N VAL A 827 -6.00 4.56 24.45
CA VAL A 827 -6.97 5.53 24.98
C VAL A 827 -8.29 4.86 25.27
N ILE A 828 -8.91 5.27 26.37
CA ILE A 828 -10.27 4.89 26.75
C ILE A 828 -11.21 6.06 26.52
N LEU A 829 -12.36 5.79 25.91
CA LEU A 829 -13.38 6.76 25.55
C LEU A 829 -14.72 6.39 26.19
N GLY A 830 -15.47 7.40 26.66
CA GLY A 830 -16.84 7.26 27.14
C GLY A 830 -17.86 7.84 26.16
N GLY A 831 -18.92 7.06 25.87
CA GLY A 831 -19.98 7.42 24.94
C GLY A 831 -21.30 7.84 25.59
N ALA A 832 -22.16 8.53 24.82
CA ALA A 832 -23.47 9.02 25.23
C ALA A 832 -24.57 7.94 25.45
N LEU A 833 -24.38 6.73 24.93
CA LEU A 833 -25.23 5.54 25.06
C LEU A 833 -24.73 4.59 26.15
N GLY A 834 -23.70 5.00 26.91
CA GLY A 834 -23.14 4.24 28.01
C GLY A 834 -22.05 3.25 27.63
N MET A 835 -21.50 3.32 26.40
CA MET A 835 -20.37 2.48 26.02
C MET A 835 -19.04 3.06 26.48
N VAL A 836 -18.09 2.16 26.70
CA VAL A 836 -16.68 2.45 26.89
C VAL A 836 -15.88 1.75 25.79
N TYR A 837 -15.04 2.51 25.11
CA TYR A 837 -14.19 2.03 24.01
C TYR A 837 -12.72 2.06 24.42
N LEU A 838 -11.99 0.99 24.12
CA LEU A 838 -10.53 0.93 24.25
C LEU A 838 -9.91 0.91 22.85
N VAL A 839 -9.10 1.92 22.55
CA VAL A 839 -8.55 2.17 21.22
C VAL A 839 -7.02 2.16 21.28
N ASP A 840 -6.40 1.45 20.34
CA ASP A 840 -4.97 1.51 20.06
C ASP A 840 -4.71 2.64 19.05
N LEU A 841 -3.93 3.65 19.44
CA LEU A 841 -3.63 4.82 18.60
C LEU A 841 -2.54 4.56 17.55
N ILE A 842 -1.70 3.54 17.75
CA ILE A 842 -0.66 3.18 16.77
C ILE A 842 -1.31 2.50 15.57
N GLN A 843 -2.18 1.54 15.84
CA GLN A 843 -2.87 0.78 14.78
C GLN A 843 -4.18 1.43 14.32
N VAL A 844 -4.66 2.44 15.06
CA VAL A 844 -5.99 3.09 14.93
C VAL A 844 -7.09 2.04 14.91
N GLN A 845 -6.98 1.11 15.84
CA GLN A 845 -7.86 -0.04 15.93
C GLN A 845 -8.64 -0.01 17.23
N LEU A 846 -9.95 -0.25 17.13
CA LEU A 846 -10.77 -0.52 18.29
C LEU A 846 -10.39 -1.91 18.82
N LEU A 847 -9.84 -1.95 20.03
CA LEU A 847 -9.44 -3.20 20.70
C LEU A 847 -10.64 -3.84 21.40
N LYS A 848 -11.43 -3.04 22.12
CA LYS A 848 -12.57 -3.53 22.90
C LYS A 848 -13.65 -2.47 23.01
N GLN A 849 -14.90 -2.92 23.07
CA GLN A 849 -16.08 -2.11 23.37
C GLN A 849 -16.91 -2.84 24.43
N VAL A 850 -17.31 -2.13 25.48
CA VAL A 850 -18.11 -2.67 26.59
C VAL A 850 -19.21 -1.68 26.93
N ARG A 851 -20.43 -2.17 27.19
CA ARG A 851 -21.49 -1.34 27.77
C ARG A 851 -21.25 -1.21 29.27
N ALA A 852 -20.80 -0.03 29.68
CA ALA A 852 -20.43 0.27 31.06
C ALA A 852 -21.63 0.76 31.88
N HIS A 853 -22.39 1.71 31.33
CA HIS A 853 -23.50 2.38 32.00
C HIS A 853 -24.81 2.16 31.24
N LYS A 854 -25.95 2.40 31.93
CA LYS A 854 -27.27 2.38 31.27
C LYS A 854 -27.46 3.59 30.37
N ASP A 855 -27.01 4.74 30.87
CA ASP A 855 -27.02 6.07 30.24
C ASP A 855 -25.58 6.55 29.97
N ALA A 856 -25.43 7.81 29.55
CA ALA A 856 -24.15 8.41 29.12
C ALA A 856 -23.01 8.26 30.15
N VAL A 857 -21.80 7.96 29.66
CA VAL A 857 -20.56 8.00 30.45
C VAL A 857 -20.00 9.42 30.42
N LEU A 858 -20.12 10.15 31.53
CA LEU A 858 -19.78 11.58 31.59
C LEU A 858 -18.32 11.84 31.94
N CYS A 859 -17.71 10.95 32.72
CA CYS A 859 -16.33 11.12 33.18
C CYS A 859 -15.62 9.77 33.36
N ILE A 860 -14.32 9.77 33.08
CA ILE A 860 -13.44 8.61 33.21
C ILE A 860 -12.14 9.09 33.83
N ASP A 861 -11.62 8.34 34.80
CA ASP A 861 -10.28 8.53 35.33
C ASP A 861 -9.54 7.20 35.47
N ILE A 862 -8.21 7.23 35.37
CA ILE A 862 -7.35 6.05 35.34
C ILE A 862 -6.24 6.21 36.37
N SER A 863 -6.01 5.14 37.13
CA SER A 863 -5.00 5.12 38.18
C SER A 863 -3.60 5.40 37.62
N CYS A 864 -2.72 6.01 38.42
CA CYS A 864 -1.32 6.26 38.05
C CYS A 864 -0.55 4.96 37.67
N LYS A 865 -0.97 3.82 38.25
CA LYS A 865 -0.43 2.49 37.94
C LYS A 865 -1.10 1.84 36.74
N GLY A 866 -2.11 2.47 36.12
CA GLY A 866 -2.85 1.94 34.98
C GLY A 866 -3.53 0.59 35.22
N ASP A 867 -3.75 0.19 36.48
CA ASP A 867 -4.36 -1.09 36.84
C ASP A 867 -5.89 -0.96 37.04
N ARG A 868 -6.36 0.26 37.31
CA ARG A 868 -7.76 0.55 37.60
C ARG A 868 -8.29 1.71 36.76
N ILE A 869 -9.53 1.57 36.29
CA ILE A 869 -10.29 2.63 35.62
C ILE A 869 -11.54 2.90 36.45
N VAL A 870 -11.94 4.16 36.53
CA VAL A 870 -13.20 4.57 37.17
C VAL A 870 -14.04 5.30 36.14
N THR A 871 -15.31 4.93 36.03
CA THR A 871 -16.29 5.61 35.18
C THR A 871 -17.46 6.14 36.00
N GLY A 872 -17.90 7.36 35.68
CA GLY A 872 -19.08 7.99 36.25
C GLY A 872 -20.13 8.24 35.17
N GLY A 873 -21.37 7.84 35.45
CA GLY A 873 -22.47 7.91 34.48
C GLY A 873 -23.58 8.90 34.85
N GLU A 874 -24.39 9.22 33.84
CA GLU A 874 -25.66 9.93 34.02
C GLU A 874 -26.69 9.08 34.79
N ASP A 875 -26.52 7.76 34.81
CA ASP A 875 -27.30 6.78 35.57
C ASP A 875 -27.03 6.78 37.09
N HIS A 876 -26.29 7.78 37.58
CA HIS A 876 -25.94 8.01 39.00
C HIS A 876 -24.99 6.95 39.60
N GLN A 877 -24.44 6.08 38.75
CA GLN A 877 -23.54 5.02 39.17
C GLN A 877 -22.08 5.42 38.98
N LEU A 878 -21.26 4.98 39.93
CA LEU A 878 -19.81 4.97 39.83
C LEU A 878 -19.36 3.51 39.72
N ILE A 879 -18.59 3.21 38.67
CA ILE A 879 -18.11 1.85 38.39
C ILE A 879 -16.59 1.86 38.37
N VAL A 880 -16.00 0.89 39.07
CA VAL A 880 -14.55 0.67 39.11
C VAL A 880 -14.25 -0.59 38.32
N TRP A 881 -13.30 -0.50 37.39
CA TRP A 881 -12.88 -1.56 36.50
C TRP A 881 -11.43 -1.93 36.80
N GLU A 882 -11.11 -3.22 36.68
CA GLU A 882 -9.74 -3.72 36.75
C GLU A 882 -9.23 -4.02 35.33
N ILE A 883 -8.00 -3.59 35.03
CA ILE A 883 -7.31 -3.92 33.79
C ILE A 883 -6.47 -5.17 34.07
N SER A 884 -7.03 -6.32 33.69
CA SER A 884 -6.43 -7.65 33.94
C SER A 884 -5.66 -8.21 32.77
#